data_AF-A0A0L0CN62-F1
#
_entry.id   AF-A0A0L0CN62-F1
#
_cell.length_a   1.000
_cell.length_b   1.000
_cell.length_c   1.000
_cell.angle_alpha   90.00
_cell.angle_beta   90.00
_cell.angle_gamma   90.00
#
_symmetry.space_group_name_H-M   'P 1'
#
loop_
_entity.id
_entity.type
_entity.pdbx_description
1 polymer ?
#
loop_
_entity_poly.entity_id
_entity_poly.type
_entity_poly.pdbx_seq_one_letter_code
_entity_poly.pdbx_strand_id
1 'polypeptide(L)'
;MSEQEQNVAKMSELTAEEIRARRLRTLAKSSSNTTANESAASSNTQNVEGPRTATNVSNSSRLVKAIPPTHSSSSSSLGGEVGAQETSSISTECQELILPIGEQQKMDVDVEMKSVSTTPIKSQTLTIPTAPSAPINIMQTDICIEDEISSSSSNNNKNIKKSPTNLDVGIENMETSEQPSPAEANTTQKQSSLELVTAKPQKSCNERIESMLSKVLNATWNEYCTGSMICPQTASFIEQHPDKRFDFESLITNVLTECVLRLYNDEETGEGAVAGAVDNNDADMKSEGATAAATTDEAKGVSKSLKVAAHSTPKKIKSDDTEVQEIMANVVDDQPSTSRGLQSGIASSEFIGTCPTPSSNIFTPMALAKHNVILHLIKCFKNHHQFSDKFNTNASQEKPEDAEKIQEVLKMTIDQIFQTTTLVLTDRIYENLNIALDQSALLELYYQERVPDDFLFEYIAKSYENTHDFEFIFSQMLRGLFMGMQRNLCSPTIITHHMELLSKLMAVKVGTARPLCDLLAKQMNFLPPLCTQIPGREIVKCSYLGPFLSVSFFAEENVRFAEAHGKCDALAANSEKFRWQLFTMRGLMHSVFLSLLVNVNTRPKTLEYISQILRYNERRVQFASDEKLLARDGFAINLMCVLQQLSVKIKLDRIDLYYPFYKNSLIFIEQDTKLRFTDEENRKFLEKHYANTESNANFQTQCWFLTLQAHHLGFMPAIQRYRQKSRAIKELQKLIDEIDRTKSHWENTPYASRNKQFRDRWLKQLKKLTRSKLCSEVCLLDPKLLNACLFFYSSVCEYLLYQMEGRPIEGRFMAKMSPQQLQPTDAFSALPEWYIDDIAEFILFAMQHAQNDIRHAIDLSIITWLLTCVCAPHMIKNPYVTAKLVEVLFVFSLGPANVLNVAIWNHELAQTVLCSSLMKFYVDIETTGQSTEFYDKFTIRYHISHLFKSMWESPVHRQVMINESNNGKQFVKFINMLMNDTTFLLDECLENLKRIHQTQILMMSEPAWSNLGSEQQQSRLSQLATDERQCRSYLTLARETVEMFHYLTDDIKEPFMRDELVDRLSSMLNFNLHQLCGPKCNDLKVRNPAKYGWEPRRLLGQIFDIYLHLDCDRFAQALAADERSFQKHLFDDAANRIERLSIRSAIEVEKFRSLITKAHDIYVANQQSEDECADAPDEFKDPLMDTLMSDPVVLPSGTIMDRAIITRHLLNSNTDPFNRQHLTEDMLVPNIELKERIDAWRKEQRYKRQQQGNLDLNDKTS
;
A
#
# COMPACT_ATOMS: atom_id res chain seq x y z
N MET A 1 50.62 14.04 72.62
CA MET A 1 49.73 14.66 71.62
C MET A 1 50.07 13.98 70.31
N SER A 2 49.39 12.89 69.97
CA SER A 2 48.03 12.86 69.36
C SER A 2 48.12 13.41 67.93
N GLU A 3 48.43 12.58 66.95
CA GLU A 3 47.46 11.68 66.28
C GLU A 3 46.38 12.47 65.54
N GLN A 4 46.69 12.85 64.29
CA GLN A 4 45.72 13.29 63.28
C GLN A 4 46.09 12.71 61.91
N GLU A 5 46.23 11.38 61.82
CA GLU A 5 46.23 10.66 60.55
C GLU A 5 45.80 9.21 60.82
N GLN A 6 44.95 8.65 59.94
CA GLN A 6 44.19 7.38 60.07
C GLN A 6 42.94 7.39 60.97
N ASN A 7 41.77 7.59 60.35
CA ASN A 7 40.84 6.47 60.13
C ASN A 7 39.80 6.77 59.04
N VAL A 8 39.28 5.71 58.41
CA VAL A 8 38.50 5.78 57.16
C VAL A 8 37.10 5.16 57.35
N ALA A 9 36.14 5.67 56.57
CA ALA A 9 34.82 5.10 56.27
C ALA A 9 33.90 4.68 57.45
N LYS A 10 32.90 5.53 57.71
CA LYS A 10 31.49 5.11 57.84
C LYS A 10 30.54 6.28 57.61
N MET A 11 30.15 6.50 56.35
CA MET A 11 28.93 7.25 56.04
C MET A 11 27.79 6.26 55.80
N SER A 12 26.63 6.57 56.36
CA SER A 12 25.41 5.78 56.20
C SER A 12 24.84 5.91 54.79
N GLU A 13 24.45 4.78 54.19
CA GLU A 13 23.59 4.78 53.01
C GLU A 13 22.26 5.48 53.33
N LEU A 14 21.82 6.37 52.43
CA LEU A 14 20.49 6.98 52.50
C LEU A 14 19.45 5.94 52.12
N THR A 15 18.37 5.85 52.88
CA THR A 15 17.34 4.83 52.62
C THR A 15 16.62 5.10 51.30
N ALA A 16 16.14 4.02 50.65
CA ALA A 16 15.42 4.14 49.38
C ALA A 16 14.20 5.07 49.46
N GLU A 17 13.57 5.16 50.64
CA GLU A 17 12.45 6.07 50.90
C GLU A 17 12.87 7.53 51.02
N GLU A 18 14.05 7.84 51.58
CA GLU A 18 14.61 9.21 51.56
C GLU A 18 15.02 9.65 50.15
N ILE A 19 15.55 8.72 49.35
CA ILE A 19 15.85 8.95 47.93
C ILE A 19 14.55 9.20 47.14
N ARG A 20 13.50 8.41 47.39
CA ARG A 20 12.16 8.58 46.80
C ARG A 20 11.52 9.91 47.24
N ALA A 21 11.62 10.28 48.52
CA ALA A 21 11.11 11.54 49.05
C ALA A 21 11.87 12.77 48.50
N ARG A 22 13.19 12.66 48.28
CA ARG A 22 13.96 13.69 47.57
C ARG A 22 13.52 13.81 46.10
N ARG A 23 13.42 12.69 45.36
CA ARG A 23 12.95 12.69 43.96
C ARG A 23 11.53 13.30 43.82
N LEU A 24 10.60 12.98 44.73
CA LEU A 24 9.26 13.57 44.76
C LEU A 24 9.28 15.08 45.03
N ARG A 25 10.16 15.58 45.91
CA ARG A 25 10.33 17.04 46.14
C ARG A 25 10.96 17.75 44.94
N THR A 26 11.80 17.08 44.15
CA THR A 26 12.34 17.64 42.91
C THR A 26 11.27 17.69 41.81
N LEU A 27 10.50 16.61 41.63
CA LEU A 27 9.39 16.56 40.67
C LEU A 27 8.27 17.56 41.00
N ALA A 28 7.98 17.79 42.29
CA ALA A 28 7.07 18.84 42.73
C ALA A 28 7.54 20.27 42.43
N LYS A 29 8.82 20.48 42.05
CA LYS A 29 9.36 21.77 41.59
C LYS A 29 9.42 21.93 40.07
N SER A 30 9.28 20.85 39.28
CA SER A 30 9.20 20.94 37.82
C SER A 30 7.78 21.20 37.28
N SER A 31 6.74 20.93 38.08
CA SER A 31 5.34 20.97 37.63
C SER A 31 4.64 22.33 37.82
N SER A 32 5.37 23.43 37.98
CA SER A 32 4.81 24.75 38.31
C SER A 32 5.46 25.89 37.52
N ASN A 33 5.37 25.88 36.17
CA ASN A 33 5.90 26.99 35.37
C ASN A 33 5.32 27.14 33.92
N THR A 34 3.98 27.11 33.74
CA THR A 34 3.39 27.34 32.39
C THR A 34 2.03 28.07 32.36
N THR A 35 1.92 29.26 32.97
CA THR A 35 0.75 30.16 32.77
C THR A 35 1.08 31.65 33.01
N ALA A 36 1.49 32.37 31.95
CA ALA A 36 1.44 33.84 31.91
C ALA A 36 1.64 34.38 30.47
N ASN A 37 0.54 34.84 29.86
CA ASN A 37 0.41 35.97 28.91
C ASN A 37 1.32 36.03 27.63
N GLU A 38 1.00 36.80 26.58
CA GLU A 38 -0.07 37.80 26.42
C GLU A 38 -0.62 37.83 24.98
N SER A 39 -1.89 38.22 24.82
CA SER A 39 -2.45 38.66 23.53
C SER A 39 -3.08 40.04 23.70
N ALA A 40 -2.51 41.05 23.03
CA ALA A 40 -2.89 42.44 23.21
C ALA A 40 -3.69 42.96 22.00
N ALA A 41 -4.98 43.22 22.21
CA ALA A 41 -5.82 43.96 21.27
C ALA A 41 -5.81 45.46 21.59
N SER A 42 -5.86 46.31 20.56
CA SER A 42 -5.77 47.76 20.68
C SER A 42 -7.11 48.42 21.05
N SER A 43 -7.12 49.33 22.03
CA SER A 43 -7.79 50.65 21.89
C SER A 43 -7.60 51.54 23.12
N ASN A 44 -6.94 52.69 22.94
CA ASN A 44 -7.60 53.99 23.16
C ASN A 44 -6.81 55.17 22.59
N THR A 45 -7.55 56.22 22.24
CA THR A 45 -7.09 57.43 21.56
C THR A 45 -6.39 58.42 22.52
N GLN A 46 -5.42 59.20 22.01
CA GLN A 46 -5.63 60.64 21.77
C GLN A 46 -4.50 61.33 20.98
N ASN A 47 -4.93 62.09 19.97
CA ASN A 47 -4.44 63.41 19.51
C ASN A 47 -3.01 63.68 18.99
N VAL A 48 -2.97 64.35 17.83
CA VAL A 48 -1.98 65.37 17.38
C VAL A 48 -0.57 64.82 17.04
N GLU A 49 0.07 65.11 15.89
CA GLU A 49 -0.20 66.00 14.74
C GLU A 49 0.38 65.40 13.43
N GLY A 50 0.31 66.12 12.30
CA GLY A 50 1.10 65.83 11.07
C GLY A 50 1.68 67.14 10.49
N PRO A 51 2.07 67.24 9.20
CA PRO A 51 2.20 66.18 8.17
C PRO A 51 3.40 66.37 7.16
N ARG A 52 3.41 65.60 6.06
CA ARG A 52 3.91 65.93 4.68
C ARG A 52 5.41 65.99 4.29
N THR A 53 5.68 65.37 3.13
CA THR A 53 6.53 65.78 1.95
C THR A 53 8.07 65.92 1.99
N ALA A 54 8.74 64.94 1.35
CA ALA A 54 9.45 65.03 0.04
C ALA A 54 10.84 65.74 -0.16
N THR A 55 11.55 65.20 -1.17
CA THR A 55 12.63 65.76 -2.04
C THR A 55 14.08 65.97 -1.53
N ASN A 56 14.99 65.22 -2.18
CA ASN A 56 16.35 65.52 -2.69
C ASN A 56 17.11 66.81 -2.29
N VAL A 57 18.43 66.68 -2.07
CA VAL A 57 19.53 67.23 -2.92
C VAL A 57 20.89 66.64 -2.48
N SER A 58 21.97 66.87 -3.26
CA SER A 58 23.20 66.06 -3.31
C SER A 58 24.52 66.80 -2.98
N ASN A 59 25.66 66.10 -3.21
CA ASN A 59 27.07 66.57 -3.29
C ASN A 59 27.83 66.64 -1.95
N SER A 60 29.15 66.42 -1.87
CA SER A 60 30.17 65.69 -2.68
C SER A 60 31.48 65.65 -1.84
N SER A 61 32.62 64.99 -2.13
CA SER A 61 33.21 64.22 -3.26
C SER A 61 34.28 63.26 -2.64
N ARG A 62 35.25 62.53 -3.24
CA ARG A 62 35.91 62.26 -4.56
C ARG A 62 36.74 60.95 -4.34
N LEU A 63 37.66 60.36 -5.12
CA LEU A 63 38.35 60.55 -6.43
C LEU A 63 38.81 59.13 -6.93
N VAL A 64 38.95 58.94 -8.25
CA VAL A 64 40.07 58.28 -9.02
C VAL A 64 41.02 57.31 -8.27
N LYS A 65 41.36 56.07 -8.71
CA LYS A 65 41.21 55.26 -9.97
C LYS A 65 41.42 53.74 -9.61
N ALA A 66 41.49 52.68 -10.45
CA ALA A 66 41.51 52.43 -11.92
C ALA A 66 40.79 51.09 -12.28
N ILE A 67 41.19 50.39 -13.37
CA ILE A 67 40.60 49.13 -13.90
C ILE A 67 41.73 48.20 -14.52
N PRO A 68 41.48 47.04 -15.21
CA PRO A 68 41.82 45.63 -14.83
C PRO A 68 42.92 44.99 -15.75
N PRO A 69 42.96 43.70 -16.21
CA PRO A 69 42.26 42.42 -15.89
C PRO A 69 43.14 41.11 -15.90
N THR A 70 42.47 39.95 -16.02
CA THR A 70 42.82 38.69 -16.76
C THR A 70 43.54 37.46 -16.14
N HIS A 71 42.87 36.30 -16.35
CA HIS A 71 43.33 34.93 -16.68
C HIS A 71 44.34 34.12 -15.82
N SER A 72 44.00 32.81 -15.71
CA SER A 72 44.89 31.61 -15.65
C SER A 72 45.86 31.44 -14.46
N SER A 73 46.25 30.24 -14.04
CA SER A 73 45.73 28.86 -14.23
C SER A 73 46.41 27.94 -13.19
N SER A 74 46.37 26.61 -13.39
CA SER A 74 47.43 25.61 -13.06
C SER A 74 48.66 26.05 -12.24
N SER A 75 49.18 25.30 -11.25
CA SER A 75 48.85 23.97 -10.71
C SER A 75 49.87 23.66 -9.58
N SER A 76 50.01 22.39 -9.14
CA SER A 76 51.26 21.70 -8.76
C SER A 76 52.51 22.53 -8.33
N SER A 77 53.25 22.22 -7.25
CA SER A 77 53.22 21.05 -6.34
C SER A 77 54.43 21.10 -5.37
N LEU A 78 54.45 20.20 -4.37
CA LEU A 78 55.65 19.58 -3.74
C LEU A 78 56.67 20.45 -2.97
N GLY A 79 56.89 20.07 -1.70
CA GLY A 79 58.25 19.81 -1.17
C GLY A 79 58.73 20.66 0.03
N GLY A 80 59.30 19.98 1.05
CA GLY A 80 60.00 20.59 2.21
C GLY A 80 59.06 21.15 3.28
N GLU A 81 58.79 20.56 4.45
CA GLU A 81 59.48 19.54 5.28
C GLU A 81 60.65 20.04 6.16
N VAL A 82 60.68 19.54 7.41
CA VAL A 82 61.72 19.63 8.47
C VAL A 82 61.87 20.94 9.28
N GLY A 83 61.21 20.97 10.46
CA GLY A 83 61.79 21.40 11.75
C GLY A 83 61.90 22.90 12.10
N ALA A 84 62.04 23.29 13.38
CA ALA A 84 61.80 22.59 14.66
C ALA A 84 61.82 23.61 15.84
N GLN A 85 61.13 23.29 16.96
CA GLN A 85 61.30 23.90 18.31
C GLN A 85 60.91 25.42 18.46
N GLU A 86 60.42 25.96 19.59
CA GLU A 86 60.06 25.38 20.89
C GLU A 86 59.11 26.27 21.76
N THR A 87 58.72 25.75 22.94
CA THR A 87 58.24 26.42 24.17
C THR A 87 56.82 27.05 24.28
N SER A 88 56.02 26.41 25.17
CA SER A 88 55.17 27.00 26.24
C SER A 88 53.88 27.78 25.90
N SER A 89 52.80 27.75 26.71
CA SER A 89 52.36 26.84 27.80
C SER A 89 50.95 27.22 28.31
N ILE A 90 50.27 26.31 29.05
CA ILE A 90 49.10 26.55 29.94
C ILE A 90 47.79 26.97 29.20
N SER A 91 46.71 26.18 29.07
CA SER A 91 45.99 25.17 29.88
C SER A 91 44.84 25.72 30.77
N THR A 92 43.62 25.32 30.45
CA THR A 92 42.46 25.30 31.36
C THR A 92 41.69 23.99 31.12
N GLU A 93 41.22 23.35 32.18
CA GLU A 93 40.67 21.99 32.15
C GLU A 93 39.14 21.94 31.99
N CYS A 94 38.64 20.89 31.34
CA CYS A 94 37.33 20.30 31.63
C CYS A 94 37.53 18.79 31.81
N GLN A 95 37.46 18.31 33.05
CA GLN A 95 37.61 16.90 33.39
C GLN A 95 36.24 16.20 33.31
N GLU A 96 36.06 15.24 32.39
CA GLU A 96 34.99 14.25 32.49
C GLU A 96 35.54 12.95 33.11
N LEU A 97 35.23 12.75 34.39
CA LEU A 97 35.55 11.53 35.13
C LEU A 97 34.54 10.43 34.78
N ILE A 98 34.99 9.36 34.13
CA ILE A 98 34.23 8.12 33.98
C ILE A 98 34.93 7.01 34.78
N LEU A 99 34.28 6.63 35.88
CA LEU A 99 34.62 5.46 36.70
C LEU A 99 33.94 4.19 36.13
N PRO A 100 34.35 2.97 36.55
CA PRO A 100 34.21 1.78 35.71
C PRO A 100 32.79 1.21 35.59
N ILE A 101 32.69 0.28 34.63
CA ILE A 101 31.52 -0.50 34.19
C ILE A 101 30.59 -0.89 35.36
N GLY A 102 29.32 -0.49 35.27
CA GLY A 102 28.26 -0.90 36.18
C GLY A 102 26.90 -0.92 35.49
N GLU A 103 26.16 -2.03 35.67
CA GLU A 103 24.73 -2.24 35.40
C GLU A 103 24.09 -1.50 34.20
N GLN A 104 24.07 -2.16 33.03
CA GLN A 104 23.14 -1.82 31.97
C GLN A 104 21.69 -2.03 32.43
N GLN A 105 20.88 -0.97 32.43
CA GLN A 105 19.43 -1.11 32.65
C GLN A 105 18.79 -1.81 31.45
N LYS A 106 18.34 -3.06 31.62
CA LYS A 106 17.45 -3.70 30.65
C LYS A 106 16.14 -2.89 30.56
N MET A 107 15.93 -2.23 29.43
CA MET A 107 14.59 -1.84 29.00
C MET A 107 13.92 -3.05 28.36
N ASP A 108 12.75 -3.45 28.85
CA ASP A 108 11.92 -4.46 28.20
C ASP A 108 11.32 -3.90 26.91
N VAL A 109 12.09 -3.95 25.82
CA VAL A 109 11.61 -3.66 24.46
C VAL A 109 11.04 -4.94 23.89
N ASP A 110 9.76 -4.91 23.53
CA ASP A 110 8.97 -6.10 23.28
C ASP A 110 9.18 -6.61 21.83
N VAL A 111 10.19 -7.47 21.64
CA VAL A 111 10.59 -8.02 20.33
C VAL A 111 9.57 -9.02 19.80
N GLU A 112 8.41 -8.52 19.36
CA GLU A 112 7.43 -9.31 18.64
C GLU A 112 7.89 -9.54 17.19
N MET A 113 8.85 -10.46 17.05
CA MET A 113 9.07 -11.23 15.82
C MET A 113 7.72 -11.51 15.17
N LYS A 114 7.46 -10.89 14.01
CA LYS A 114 6.21 -11.06 13.24
C LYS A 114 6.09 -12.54 12.92
N SER A 115 5.36 -13.29 13.73
CA SER A 115 5.28 -14.73 13.56
C SER A 115 4.55 -15.04 12.25
N VAL A 116 5.34 -15.30 11.20
CA VAL A 116 4.92 -16.00 10.00
C VAL A 116 4.53 -17.39 10.47
N SER A 117 3.28 -17.53 10.88
CA SER A 117 2.72 -18.77 11.38
C SER A 117 2.72 -19.75 10.22
N THR A 118 3.75 -20.61 10.17
CA THR A 118 3.84 -21.74 9.26
C THR A 118 2.66 -22.67 9.52
N THR A 119 1.55 -22.40 8.85
CA THR A 119 0.34 -23.20 8.93
C THR A 119 0.68 -24.60 8.43
N PRO A 120 0.59 -25.64 9.26
CA PRO A 120 0.91 -26.99 8.82
C PRO A 120 -0.10 -27.39 7.74
N ILE A 121 0.40 -27.61 6.52
CA ILE A 121 -0.42 -28.09 5.41
C ILE A 121 -0.96 -29.46 5.82
N LYS A 122 -2.25 -29.53 6.15
CA LYS A 122 -2.93 -30.78 6.42
C LYS A 122 -3.10 -31.54 5.11
N SER A 123 -2.23 -32.52 4.88
CA SER A 123 -2.36 -33.50 3.81
C SER A 123 -3.71 -34.21 3.92
N GLN A 124 -4.70 -33.81 3.10
CA GLN A 124 -5.93 -34.56 2.93
C GLN A 124 -5.73 -35.64 1.87
N THR A 125 -5.57 -36.88 2.32
CA THR A 125 -5.40 -38.06 1.46
C THR A 125 -6.71 -38.36 0.72
N LEU A 126 -6.87 -37.83 -0.49
CA LEU A 126 -7.94 -38.22 -1.41
C LEU A 126 -7.44 -39.34 -2.34
N THR A 127 -7.96 -40.55 -2.12
CA THR A 127 -7.71 -41.73 -2.96
C THR A 127 -8.46 -41.63 -4.29
N ILE A 128 -7.73 -41.70 -5.40
CA ILE A 128 -8.29 -41.86 -6.76
C ILE A 128 -7.56 -43.03 -7.44
N PRO A 129 -8.25 -43.99 -8.07
CA PRO A 129 -7.64 -45.22 -8.58
C PRO A 129 -6.95 -45.05 -9.95
N THR A 130 -5.71 -45.51 -10.02
CA THR A 130 -4.97 -46.11 -11.15
C THR A 130 -5.52 -45.98 -12.59
N ALA A 131 -4.79 -45.18 -13.41
CA ALA A 131 -4.06 -45.60 -14.63
C ALA A 131 -4.81 -46.13 -15.88
N PRO A 132 -4.16 -46.26 -17.07
CA PRO A 132 -2.99 -45.55 -17.62
C PRO A 132 -3.15 -45.03 -19.08
N SER A 133 -2.34 -44.06 -19.51
CA SER A 133 -1.83 -43.92 -20.89
C SER A 133 -0.51 -43.12 -20.88
N ALA A 134 0.33 -43.26 -21.91
CA ALA A 134 1.68 -42.67 -21.95
C ALA A 134 1.90 -41.78 -23.23
N PRO A 135 3.13 -41.44 -23.67
CA PRO A 135 3.56 -40.04 -23.80
C PRO A 135 3.79 -39.60 -25.27
N ILE A 136 4.35 -38.39 -25.47
CA ILE A 136 5.01 -37.77 -26.66
C ILE A 136 4.60 -36.28 -26.76
N ASN A 137 5.42 -35.31 -27.20
CA ASN A 137 6.88 -35.08 -27.07
C ASN A 137 7.16 -33.57 -27.32
N ILE A 138 8.42 -33.13 -27.14
CA ILE A 138 8.93 -31.75 -27.23
C ILE A 138 8.86 -31.14 -28.65
N MET A 139 8.54 -29.84 -28.73
CA MET A 139 9.18 -28.73 -29.52
C MET A 139 8.20 -27.53 -29.54
N GLN A 140 8.53 -26.27 -29.21
CA GLN A 140 9.69 -25.40 -29.50
C GLN A 140 9.65 -24.77 -30.91
N THR A 141 9.30 -23.49 -30.97
CA THR A 141 9.45 -22.56 -32.11
C THR A 141 9.62 -21.11 -31.60
N ASP A 142 10.21 -20.25 -32.42
CA ASP A 142 10.92 -19.04 -31.98
C ASP A 142 10.24 -17.68 -32.31
N ILE A 143 11.01 -16.61 -32.10
CA ILE A 143 10.68 -15.18 -32.06
C ILE A 143 10.61 -14.56 -33.48
N CYS A 144 10.11 -13.31 -33.56
CA CYS A 144 10.27 -12.27 -34.59
C CYS A 144 9.04 -11.97 -35.48
N ILE A 145 8.84 -10.76 -36.05
CA ILE A 145 9.01 -9.33 -35.65
C ILE A 145 8.64 -8.49 -36.89
N GLU A 146 7.88 -7.38 -36.72
CA GLU A 146 7.64 -6.30 -37.72
C GLU A 146 6.93 -6.72 -39.06
N ASP A 147 6.36 -5.86 -39.91
CA ASP A 147 6.31 -4.38 -39.95
C ASP A 147 4.97 -3.82 -40.54
N GLU A 148 4.86 -2.50 -40.74
CA GLU A 148 3.66 -1.74 -41.17
C GLU A 148 3.31 -1.73 -42.71
N ILE A 149 2.26 -0.94 -43.04
CA ILE A 149 1.90 -0.30 -44.34
C ILE A 149 0.68 -0.90 -45.10
N SER A 150 0.06 -0.08 -45.96
CA SER A 150 -1.37 -0.03 -46.29
C SER A 150 -1.76 -0.33 -47.74
N SER A 151 -3.08 -0.47 -47.95
CA SER A 151 -3.88 -0.13 -49.15
C SER A 151 -4.39 -1.23 -50.12
N SER A 152 -5.70 -1.11 -50.40
CA SER A 152 -6.43 -1.43 -51.65
C SER A 152 -6.22 -2.74 -52.44
N SER A 153 -7.18 -3.66 -52.24
CA SER A 153 -8.02 -4.28 -53.30
C SER A 153 -7.51 -5.48 -54.15
N SER A 154 -8.51 -6.29 -54.57
CA SER A 154 -8.57 -7.07 -55.82
C SER A 154 -7.93 -8.48 -55.92
N ASN A 155 -8.78 -9.48 -55.59
CA ASN A 155 -9.08 -10.70 -56.38
C ASN A 155 -8.16 -11.95 -56.44
N ASN A 156 -8.87 -13.10 -56.28
CA ASN A 156 -8.78 -14.39 -57.00
C ASN A 156 -7.86 -15.54 -56.54
N ASN A 157 -8.51 -16.56 -55.91
CA ASN A 157 -8.63 -17.97 -56.36
C ASN A 157 -7.34 -18.87 -56.45
N LYS A 158 -7.35 -20.20 -56.21
CA LYS A 158 -8.43 -21.22 -56.15
C LYS A 158 -7.95 -22.59 -55.57
N ASN A 159 -8.89 -23.55 -55.47
CA ASN A 159 -8.75 -25.03 -55.67
C ASN A 159 -8.28 -25.98 -54.52
N ILE A 160 -8.72 -27.26 -54.40
CA ILE A 160 -9.98 -27.96 -54.81
C ILE A 160 -10.12 -29.42 -54.22
N LYS A 161 -11.34 -29.85 -53.77
CA LYS A 161 -12.01 -31.22 -53.87
C LYS A 161 -11.33 -32.54 -53.38
N LYS A 162 -11.99 -33.72 -53.24
CA LYS A 162 -13.38 -34.17 -52.84
C LYS A 162 -13.52 -35.73 -52.91
N SER A 163 -14.32 -36.33 -52.00
CA SER A 163 -15.30 -37.44 -52.28
C SER A 163 -14.71 -38.77 -52.84
N PRO A 164 -15.46 -39.77 -53.40
CA PRO A 164 -16.93 -40.02 -53.49
C PRO A 164 -17.41 -40.87 -52.27
N THR A 165 -18.43 -41.74 -52.22
CA THR A 165 -19.54 -42.31 -53.07
C THR A 165 -20.56 -42.87 -52.05
N ASN A 166 -21.88 -43.02 -52.24
CA ASN A 166 -22.91 -42.49 -53.14
C ASN A 166 -24.27 -42.73 -52.40
N LEU A 167 -25.52 -42.63 -52.91
CA LEU A 167 -26.12 -42.55 -54.24
C LEU A 167 -27.02 -41.27 -54.34
N ASP A 168 -28.15 -41.31 -55.04
CA ASP A 168 -28.41 -40.85 -56.43
C ASP A 168 -29.95 -40.74 -56.57
N VAL A 169 -30.61 -39.99 -57.47
CA VAL A 169 -30.28 -38.96 -58.49
C VAL A 169 -31.62 -38.22 -58.78
N GLY A 170 -31.72 -36.98 -59.29
CA GLY A 170 -30.77 -35.98 -59.78
C GLY A 170 -31.51 -35.01 -60.73
N ILE A 171 -30.82 -33.99 -61.29
CA ILE A 171 -31.31 -33.06 -62.34
C ILE A 171 -32.46 -32.12 -61.85
N GLU A 172 -32.15 -30.96 -61.22
CA GLU A 172 -31.98 -29.62 -61.87
C GLU A 172 -33.30 -28.80 -61.96
N ASN A 173 -33.37 -27.47 -62.20
CA ASN A 173 -32.36 -26.46 -62.61
C ASN A 173 -32.67 -25.01 -62.12
N MET A 174 -31.76 -24.07 -62.41
CA MET A 174 -31.89 -22.60 -62.56
C MET A 174 -32.68 -21.74 -61.54
N GLU A 175 -31.97 -20.79 -60.90
CA GLU A 175 -32.50 -19.45 -60.61
C GLU A 175 -32.18 -18.51 -61.79
N THR A 176 -33.13 -18.26 -62.70
CA THR A 176 -33.08 -17.11 -63.64
C THR A 176 -34.48 -16.64 -64.02
N SER A 177 -34.80 -15.41 -63.62
CA SER A 177 -35.71 -14.44 -64.28
C SER A 177 -36.72 -14.95 -65.32
N GLU A 178 -38.01 -14.99 -64.96
CA GLU A 178 -39.13 -14.84 -65.91
C GLU A 178 -40.12 -13.77 -65.44
N GLN A 179 -40.87 -13.19 -66.37
CA GLN A 179 -41.86 -12.13 -66.13
C GLN A 179 -43.27 -12.69 -65.94
N PRO A 180 -44.18 -11.98 -65.23
CA PRO A 180 -45.61 -12.22 -65.30
C PRO A 180 -46.30 -11.27 -66.30
N SER A 181 -46.55 -11.75 -67.53
CA SER A 181 -47.50 -11.15 -68.48
C SER A 181 -47.77 -12.13 -69.64
N PRO A 182 -49.00 -12.28 -70.19
CA PRO A 182 -50.32 -11.78 -69.76
C PRO A 182 -51.30 -12.98 -69.55
N ALA A 183 -52.57 -12.83 -69.97
CA ALA A 183 -53.66 -13.84 -70.03
C ALA A 183 -54.29 -14.20 -68.65
N GLU A 184 -55.53 -13.75 -68.35
CA GLU A 184 -56.85 -14.28 -68.80
C GLU A 184 -57.37 -15.47 -67.95
N ALA A 185 -58.66 -15.61 -67.64
CA ALA A 185 -59.76 -14.63 -67.59
C ALA A 185 -60.96 -15.21 -66.81
N ASN A 186 -61.75 -14.33 -66.16
CA ASN A 186 -63.11 -14.61 -65.64
C ASN A 186 -63.16 -15.67 -64.48
N THR A 187 -64.28 -15.92 -63.77
CA THR A 187 -65.69 -15.56 -64.03
C THR A 187 -66.53 -15.47 -62.74
N THR A 188 -67.46 -14.49 -62.65
CA THR A 188 -68.68 -14.44 -61.77
C THR A 188 -68.50 -14.51 -60.24
N GLN A 189 -69.35 -13.95 -59.37
CA GLN A 189 -70.57 -13.11 -59.47
C GLN A 189 -70.55 -12.20 -58.21
N LYS A 190 -70.59 -10.86 -58.29
CA LYS A 190 -71.71 -9.96 -58.60
C LYS A 190 -72.96 -10.08 -57.71
N GLN A 191 -73.11 -9.13 -56.78
CA GLN A 191 -74.22 -8.16 -56.84
C GLN A 191 -73.66 -6.73 -56.67
N SER A 192 -74.31 -5.74 -57.27
CA SER A 192 -73.80 -4.37 -57.39
C SER A 192 -74.90 -3.40 -57.85
N SER A 193 -75.01 -2.22 -57.24
CA SER A 193 -75.90 -1.16 -57.75
C SER A 193 -75.44 0.25 -57.34
N LEU A 194 -74.62 0.89 -58.18
CA LEU A 194 -74.35 2.34 -58.26
C LEU A 194 -73.65 2.94 -57.00
N GLU A 195 -73.01 4.12 -57.01
CA GLU A 195 -73.01 5.26 -57.94
C GLU A 195 -71.62 5.76 -58.41
N LEU A 196 -71.67 6.68 -59.38
CA LEU A 196 -70.70 7.55 -60.04
C LEU A 196 -69.18 7.50 -59.72
N VAL A 197 -68.43 7.54 -60.82
CA VAL A 197 -67.02 7.93 -60.89
C VAL A 197 -66.85 9.42 -60.55
N THR A 198 -65.93 9.73 -59.63
CA THR A 198 -65.13 10.96 -59.65
C THR A 198 -63.65 10.60 -59.54
N ALA A 199 -62.80 11.23 -60.35
CA ALA A 199 -61.37 10.99 -60.31
C ALA A 199 -60.76 11.65 -59.07
N LYS A 200 -60.07 10.87 -58.21
CA LYS A 200 -59.22 11.47 -57.17
C LYS A 200 -58.07 12.22 -57.88
N PRO A 201 -57.84 13.51 -57.60
CA PRO A 201 -56.70 14.23 -58.16
C PRO A 201 -55.40 13.59 -57.67
N GLN A 202 -54.34 13.66 -58.49
CA GLN A 202 -53.00 13.46 -57.96
C GLN A 202 -52.74 14.55 -56.92
N LYS A 203 -52.48 14.16 -55.66
CA LYS A 203 -52.09 15.12 -54.62
C LYS A 203 -50.88 15.91 -55.11
N SER A 204 -50.99 17.23 -55.11
CA SER A 204 -49.88 18.14 -55.35
C SER A 204 -48.76 17.90 -54.35
N CYS A 205 -47.51 18.28 -54.66
CA CYS A 205 -46.40 18.10 -53.73
C CYS A 205 -46.68 18.74 -52.36
N ASN A 206 -47.32 19.90 -52.33
CA ASN A 206 -47.73 20.56 -51.10
C ASN A 206 -48.73 19.73 -50.27
N GLU A 207 -49.70 19.06 -50.88
CA GLU A 207 -50.67 18.17 -50.18
C GLU A 207 -50.05 16.82 -49.77
N ARG A 208 -48.94 16.41 -50.40
CA ARG A 208 -48.11 15.29 -49.94
C ARG A 208 -47.33 15.70 -48.69
N ILE A 209 -46.71 16.88 -48.70
CA ILE A 209 -46.00 17.48 -47.56
C ILE A 209 -46.94 17.72 -46.38
N GLU A 210 -48.13 18.31 -46.58
CA GLU A 210 -49.13 18.52 -45.53
C GLU A 210 -49.56 17.18 -44.87
N SER A 211 -49.73 16.13 -45.69
CA SER A 211 -50.07 14.78 -45.23
C SER A 211 -48.89 14.02 -44.57
N MET A 212 -47.64 14.41 -44.87
CA MET A 212 -46.43 13.97 -44.16
C MET A 212 -46.35 14.66 -42.80
N LEU A 213 -46.42 16.00 -42.77
CA LEU A 213 -46.30 16.81 -41.55
C LEU A 213 -47.31 16.38 -40.49
N SER A 214 -48.56 16.13 -40.88
CA SER A 214 -49.60 15.65 -39.96
C SER A 214 -49.24 14.32 -39.28
N LYS A 215 -48.58 13.41 -39.99
CA LYS A 215 -48.11 12.12 -39.44
C LYS A 215 -46.85 12.29 -38.59
N VAL A 216 -45.92 13.14 -39.03
CA VAL A 216 -44.69 13.45 -38.28
C VAL A 216 -45.05 14.11 -36.95
N LEU A 217 -45.76 15.24 -36.99
CA LEU A 217 -46.23 15.99 -35.81
C LEU A 217 -47.38 15.28 -35.05
N ASN A 218 -47.89 14.15 -35.57
CA ASN A 218 -48.96 13.36 -34.95
C ASN A 218 -50.22 14.20 -34.62
N ALA A 219 -50.55 15.17 -35.49
CA ALA A 219 -51.60 16.17 -35.28
C ALA A 219 -52.49 16.39 -36.52
N THR A 220 -53.69 16.93 -36.33
CA THR A 220 -54.68 17.22 -37.38
C THR A 220 -55.25 18.63 -37.28
N TRP A 221 -55.33 19.32 -38.41
CA TRP A 221 -55.84 20.69 -38.57
C TRP A 221 -56.72 20.85 -39.82
N ASN A 222 -57.02 19.76 -40.53
CA ASN A 222 -57.99 19.69 -41.63
C ASN A 222 -58.48 18.24 -41.83
N GLU A 223 -59.49 18.05 -42.67
CA GLU A 223 -60.13 16.74 -42.93
C GLU A 223 -59.25 15.70 -43.64
N TYR A 224 -58.10 16.10 -44.20
CA TYR A 224 -57.18 15.25 -44.96
C TYR A 224 -55.91 14.86 -44.17
N CYS A 225 -55.79 15.37 -42.96
CA CYS A 225 -54.71 15.10 -42.01
C CYS A 225 -55.00 13.84 -41.15
N THR A 226 -53.94 13.17 -40.68
CA THR A 226 -54.03 11.94 -39.88
C THR A 226 -53.02 11.97 -38.72
N GLY A 227 -53.52 12.18 -37.50
CA GLY A 227 -52.77 12.31 -36.25
C GLY A 227 -53.70 12.23 -35.04
N SER A 228 -53.16 12.23 -33.81
CA SER A 228 -53.98 12.07 -32.59
C SER A 228 -54.29 13.38 -31.85
N MET A 229 -53.50 14.44 -32.06
CA MET A 229 -53.79 15.77 -31.50
C MET A 229 -54.66 16.56 -32.47
N ILE A 230 -55.76 17.16 -32.00
CA ILE A 230 -56.60 18.02 -32.84
C ILE A 230 -56.23 19.48 -32.55
N CYS A 231 -55.94 20.24 -33.62
CA CYS A 231 -55.44 21.60 -33.64
C CYS A 231 -56.47 22.58 -34.29
N PRO A 232 -57.59 22.89 -33.60
CA PRO A 232 -58.65 23.74 -34.14
C PRO A 232 -58.25 25.22 -34.34
N GLN A 233 -57.30 25.75 -33.58
CA GLN A 233 -56.82 27.13 -33.74
C GLN A 233 -56.00 27.26 -35.03
N THR A 234 -55.13 26.28 -35.29
CA THR A 234 -54.40 26.15 -36.56
C THR A 234 -55.37 25.96 -37.74
N ALA A 235 -56.42 25.14 -37.57
CA ALA A 235 -57.46 24.99 -38.60
C ALA A 235 -58.12 26.34 -38.95
N SER A 236 -58.58 27.08 -37.94
CA SER A 236 -59.21 28.39 -38.17
C SER A 236 -58.25 29.45 -38.71
N PHE A 237 -56.95 29.39 -38.35
CA PHE A 237 -55.93 30.25 -38.97
C PHE A 237 -55.78 29.99 -40.47
N ILE A 238 -55.85 28.72 -40.91
CA ILE A 238 -55.80 28.34 -42.32
C ILE A 238 -57.07 28.77 -43.07
N GLU A 239 -58.24 28.71 -42.43
CA GLU A 239 -59.49 29.23 -42.99
C GLU A 239 -59.47 30.77 -43.16
N GLN A 240 -58.88 31.49 -42.20
CA GLN A 240 -58.74 32.95 -42.23
C GLN A 240 -57.62 33.43 -43.17
N HIS A 241 -56.59 32.62 -43.39
CA HIS A 241 -55.47 32.90 -44.29
C HIS A 241 -55.19 31.74 -45.27
N PRO A 242 -56.06 31.50 -46.28
CA PRO A 242 -55.88 30.40 -47.23
C PRO A 242 -54.60 30.50 -48.07
N ASP A 243 -54.09 31.72 -48.25
CA ASP A 243 -52.80 32.04 -48.88
C ASP A 243 -51.61 31.44 -48.13
N LYS A 244 -51.74 31.23 -46.80
CA LYS A 244 -50.69 30.68 -45.94
C LYS A 244 -50.79 29.18 -45.69
N ARG A 245 -51.77 28.47 -46.28
CA ARG A 245 -51.95 27.02 -46.04
C ARG A 245 -50.69 26.18 -46.34
N PHE A 246 -49.86 26.61 -47.29
CA PHE A 246 -48.62 25.93 -47.67
C PHE A 246 -47.35 26.71 -47.30
N ASP A 247 -47.47 27.70 -46.40
CA ASP A 247 -46.34 28.22 -45.61
C ASP A 247 -46.03 27.19 -44.52
N PHE A 248 -45.12 26.27 -44.83
CA PHE A 248 -44.79 25.17 -43.94
C PHE A 248 -44.07 25.62 -42.67
N GLU A 249 -43.39 26.78 -42.65
CA GLU A 249 -42.75 27.29 -41.44
C GLU A 249 -43.81 27.72 -40.43
N SER A 250 -44.70 28.64 -40.84
CA SER A 250 -45.84 29.07 -40.00
C SER A 250 -46.71 27.88 -39.58
N LEU A 251 -46.95 26.92 -40.48
CA LEU A 251 -47.77 25.74 -40.19
C LEU A 251 -47.15 24.85 -39.12
N ILE A 252 -45.87 24.48 -39.26
CA ILE A 252 -45.17 23.62 -38.27
C ILE A 252 -45.13 24.31 -36.90
N THR A 253 -44.80 25.60 -36.87
CA THR A 253 -44.72 26.38 -35.63
C THR A 253 -46.09 26.51 -34.94
N ASN A 254 -47.17 26.77 -35.69
CA ASN A 254 -48.52 26.85 -35.13
C ASN A 254 -48.99 25.49 -34.57
N VAL A 255 -48.82 24.41 -35.34
CA VAL A 255 -49.21 23.05 -34.90
C VAL A 255 -48.46 22.63 -33.65
N LEU A 256 -47.14 22.82 -33.60
CA LEU A 256 -46.33 22.50 -32.42
C LEU A 256 -46.72 23.36 -31.22
N THR A 257 -46.91 24.67 -31.39
CA THR A 257 -47.30 25.58 -30.30
C THR A 257 -48.68 25.22 -29.74
N GLU A 258 -49.66 24.93 -30.60
CA GLU A 258 -50.99 24.50 -30.17
C GLU A 258 -50.98 23.13 -29.48
N CYS A 259 -50.20 22.15 -29.98
CA CYS A 259 -50.02 20.87 -29.30
C CYS A 259 -49.38 21.03 -27.91
N VAL A 260 -48.37 21.89 -27.78
CA VAL A 260 -47.70 22.15 -26.50
C VAL A 260 -48.63 22.85 -25.51
N LEU A 261 -49.27 23.94 -25.91
CA LEU A 261 -50.21 24.68 -25.05
C LEU A 261 -51.37 23.77 -24.63
N ARG A 262 -51.88 22.93 -25.52
CA ARG A 262 -52.91 21.94 -25.17
C ARG A 262 -52.43 20.96 -24.11
N LEU A 263 -51.24 20.38 -24.26
CA LEU A 263 -50.68 19.43 -23.28
C LEU A 263 -50.32 20.07 -21.93
N TYR A 264 -50.19 21.40 -21.86
CA TYR A 264 -50.14 22.13 -20.59
C TYR A 264 -51.53 22.37 -19.97
N ASN A 265 -52.55 22.68 -20.78
CA ASN A 265 -53.88 23.05 -20.28
C ASN A 265 -54.81 21.85 -20.00
N ASP A 266 -54.67 20.72 -20.71
CA ASP A 266 -55.55 19.54 -20.57
C ASP A 266 -55.51 18.94 -19.13
N GLU A 267 -54.48 19.22 -18.31
CA GLU A 267 -54.43 18.83 -16.88
C GLU A 267 -55.01 19.88 -15.90
N GLU A 268 -55.17 21.16 -16.26
CA GLU A 268 -55.86 22.14 -15.39
C GLU A 268 -57.37 21.88 -15.31
N THR A 269 -57.95 21.26 -16.35
CA THR A 269 -59.37 20.89 -16.41
C THR A 269 -59.72 19.58 -15.69
N GLY A 270 -58.83 19.05 -14.85
CA GLY A 270 -58.92 17.71 -14.25
C GLY A 270 -60.05 17.44 -13.24
N GLU A 271 -60.85 18.44 -12.84
CA GLU A 271 -61.95 18.25 -11.87
C GLU A 271 -63.33 18.03 -12.53
N GLY A 272 -63.48 16.88 -13.22
CA GLY A 272 -64.74 16.12 -13.19
C GLY A 272 -65.50 15.91 -14.51
N ALA A 273 -65.45 14.68 -15.05
CA ALA A 273 -66.59 14.02 -15.70
C ALA A 273 -66.42 12.48 -15.78
N VAL A 274 -67.45 11.76 -15.34
CA VAL A 274 -68.00 10.47 -15.87
C VAL A 274 -67.02 9.52 -16.60
N ALA A 275 -66.60 8.35 -16.11
CA ALA A 275 -67.32 7.18 -15.56
C ALA A 275 -68.04 6.26 -16.59
N GLY A 276 -67.31 5.23 -17.06
CA GLY A 276 -67.84 3.99 -17.67
C GLY A 276 -67.83 3.91 -19.21
N ALA A 277 -67.78 2.72 -19.85
CA ALA A 277 -67.57 1.34 -19.36
C ALA A 277 -67.37 0.36 -20.56
N VAL A 278 -67.16 -0.95 -20.29
CA VAL A 278 -67.31 -2.13 -21.23
C VAL A 278 -66.22 -2.26 -22.32
N ASP A 279 -65.58 -3.41 -22.64
CA ASP A 279 -65.43 -4.76 -22.04
C ASP A 279 -64.04 -5.32 -22.52
N ASN A 280 -63.25 -6.11 -21.78
CA ASN A 280 -63.38 -7.48 -21.24
C ASN A 280 -63.26 -8.65 -22.23
N ASN A 281 -62.36 -9.58 -21.91
CA ASN A 281 -62.35 -11.05 -22.12
C ASN A 281 -60.97 -11.54 -21.54
N ASP A 282 -60.90 -12.19 -20.38
CA ASP A 282 -61.23 -13.61 -20.06
C ASP A 282 -60.12 -14.61 -20.45
N ALA A 283 -59.75 -15.65 -19.67
CA ALA A 283 -60.02 -16.05 -18.26
C ALA A 283 -58.87 -17.02 -17.83
N ASP A 284 -58.76 -17.75 -16.71
CA ASP A 284 -59.52 -18.07 -15.47
C ASP A 284 -58.40 -18.31 -14.36
N MET A 285 -58.43 -19.01 -13.21
CA MET A 285 -59.37 -19.92 -12.53
C MET A 285 -59.09 -20.06 -11.01
N LYS A 286 -60.05 -19.63 -10.16
CA LYS A 286 -60.40 -20.18 -8.82
C LYS A 286 -59.39 -20.06 -7.65
N SER A 287 -59.78 -20.11 -6.36
CA SER A 287 -61.12 -20.24 -5.72
C SER A 287 -61.15 -19.74 -4.27
N GLU A 288 -62.31 -19.19 -3.87
CA GLU A 288 -62.99 -19.29 -2.53
C GLU A 288 -62.30 -18.78 -1.23
N GLY A 289 -63.01 -18.13 -0.29
CA GLY A 289 -64.41 -17.65 -0.35
C GLY A 289 -64.99 -17.10 0.98
N ALA A 290 -66.25 -16.67 0.90
CA ALA A 290 -67.27 -16.51 1.97
C ALA A 290 -67.20 -15.36 3.04
N THR A 291 -68.07 -14.35 2.85
CA THR A 291 -69.07 -13.77 3.82
C THR A 291 -68.67 -13.23 5.23
N ALA A 292 -69.32 -12.21 5.83
CA ALA A 292 -70.30 -11.19 5.38
C ALA A 292 -70.58 -10.15 6.52
N ALA A 293 -71.34 -9.09 6.21
CA ALA A 293 -71.88 -8.02 7.08
C ALA A 293 -70.86 -7.01 7.68
N ALA A 294 -71.03 -5.67 7.74
CA ALA A 294 -72.12 -4.67 7.52
C ALA A 294 -72.56 -3.94 8.82
N THR A 295 -73.16 -2.74 8.64
CA THR A 295 -73.60 -1.72 9.64
C THR A 295 -72.49 -0.88 10.31
N THR A 296 -72.78 0.29 10.90
CA THR A 296 -73.15 1.61 10.30
C THR A 296 -73.09 2.71 11.39
N ASP A 297 -72.93 3.97 10.95
CA ASP A 297 -73.37 5.24 11.58
C ASP A 297 -72.84 5.76 12.94
N GLU A 298 -72.22 6.95 12.83
CA GLU A 298 -72.51 8.22 13.54
C GLU A 298 -72.38 8.45 15.07
N ALA A 299 -71.65 9.55 15.35
CA ALA A 299 -72.01 10.70 16.23
C ALA A 299 -71.74 10.75 17.76
N LYS A 300 -70.95 11.77 18.13
CA LYS A 300 -71.07 12.72 19.28
C LYS A 300 -70.94 12.18 20.73
N GLY A 301 -70.03 12.74 21.56
CA GLY A 301 -69.96 12.38 23.00
C GLY A 301 -68.95 13.09 23.93
N VAL A 302 -69.02 14.43 24.05
CA VAL A 302 -68.59 15.28 25.21
C VAL A 302 -67.71 14.67 26.36
N SER A 303 -66.39 14.88 26.26
CA SER A 303 -65.40 15.28 27.30
C SER A 303 -65.50 14.97 28.83
N LYS A 304 -64.31 14.59 29.37
CA LYS A 304 -63.64 14.98 30.66
C LYS A 304 -63.64 14.05 31.90
N SER A 305 -62.55 14.19 32.68
CA SER A 305 -62.11 13.46 33.89
C SER A 305 -61.61 12.01 33.67
N LEU A 306 -60.55 11.50 34.33
CA LEU A 306 -59.69 12.06 35.41
C LEU A 306 -58.26 11.43 35.41
N LYS A 307 -57.23 12.28 35.65
CA LYS A 307 -55.83 12.02 36.12
C LYS A 307 -55.05 10.72 35.76
N VAL A 308 -53.99 10.94 34.98
CA VAL A 308 -52.55 10.61 35.24
C VAL A 308 -52.16 9.21 35.77
N ALA A 309 -51.44 8.49 34.91
CA ALA A 309 -50.21 7.76 35.27
C ALA A 309 -49.19 7.94 34.13
N ALA A 310 -47.89 8.08 34.42
CA ALA A 310 -46.85 8.41 33.42
C ALA A 310 -45.83 7.28 33.25
N HIS A 311 -45.39 7.04 32.01
CA HIS A 311 -44.24 6.21 31.66
C HIS A 311 -43.39 6.89 30.55
N SER A 312 -42.13 6.48 30.44
CA SER A 312 -41.04 7.35 29.96
C SER A 312 -40.73 7.28 28.45
N THR A 313 -40.25 8.41 27.91
CA THR A 313 -39.64 8.50 26.58
C THR A 313 -38.26 7.80 26.51
N PRO A 314 -37.89 7.20 25.36
CA PRO A 314 -36.52 6.73 25.11
C PRO A 314 -35.57 7.92 24.84
N LYS A 315 -34.27 7.70 25.03
CA LYS A 315 -33.22 8.73 24.90
C LYS A 315 -32.56 8.73 23.52
N LYS A 316 -32.12 9.92 23.07
CA LYS A 316 -31.23 10.08 21.92
C LYS A 316 -29.93 9.27 22.09
N ILE A 317 -29.46 8.66 21.02
CA ILE A 317 -28.14 8.04 20.90
C ILE A 317 -27.11 9.13 20.52
N LYS A 318 -25.94 9.13 21.16
CA LYS A 318 -24.76 9.87 20.68
C LYS A 318 -23.89 8.96 19.81
N SER A 319 -23.18 9.55 18.85
CA SER A 319 -22.20 8.85 18.02
C SER A 319 -20.83 8.85 18.71
N ASP A 320 -20.51 7.77 19.41
CA ASP A 320 -19.19 7.58 20.03
C ASP A 320 -18.22 6.98 19.00
N ASP A 321 -17.22 7.77 18.59
CA ASP A 321 -16.36 7.50 17.44
C ASP A 321 -14.91 7.95 17.72
N THR A 322 -14.44 7.69 18.95
CA THR A 322 -13.12 8.09 19.50
C THR A 322 -12.37 6.99 20.27
N GLU A 323 -13.04 5.95 20.79
CA GLU A 323 -12.43 4.87 21.61
C GLU A 323 -11.33 4.02 20.90
N VAL A 324 -11.01 4.27 19.63
CA VAL A 324 -9.97 3.51 18.88
C VAL A 324 -8.55 4.00 19.19
N GLN A 325 -8.38 5.23 19.71
CA GLN A 325 -7.06 5.76 20.11
C GLN A 325 -6.80 5.70 21.63
N GLU A 326 -7.85 5.77 22.46
CA GLU A 326 -7.69 5.78 23.93
C GLU A 326 -7.24 4.43 24.53
N ILE A 327 -7.41 3.32 23.82
CA ILE A 327 -7.01 1.96 24.30
C ILE A 327 -5.48 1.81 24.46
N MET A 328 -4.68 2.76 23.96
CA MET A 328 -3.21 2.80 24.17
C MET A 328 -2.75 3.85 25.18
N ALA A 329 -3.66 4.58 25.86
CA ALA A 329 -3.29 5.67 26.76
C ALA A 329 -3.93 5.57 28.15
N ASN A 330 -3.06 5.45 29.16
CA ASN A 330 -3.30 5.60 30.60
C ASN A 330 -4.15 4.54 31.33
N VAL A 331 -3.47 3.83 32.22
CA VAL A 331 -4.02 3.37 33.51
C VAL A 331 -3.86 4.53 34.52
N VAL A 332 -4.65 4.53 35.61
CA VAL A 332 -4.60 5.36 36.84
C VAL A 332 -5.66 6.49 36.96
N ASP A 333 -6.30 6.48 38.15
CA ASP A 333 -7.15 7.45 38.85
C ASP A 333 -8.59 7.82 38.40
N ASP A 334 -9.49 7.73 39.40
CA ASP A 334 -10.92 8.09 39.39
C ASP A 334 -11.15 9.49 40.01
N GLN A 335 -11.80 10.42 39.30
CA GLN A 335 -12.78 11.37 39.88
C GLN A 335 -13.67 12.03 38.79
N PRO A 336 -15.00 12.13 38.99
CA PRO A 336 -15.87 12.90 38.11
C PRO A 336 -16.04 14.37 38.57
N SER A 337 -15.96 15.32 37.63
CA SER A 337 -16.33 16.72 37.87
C SER A 337 -17.46 17.18 36.92
N THR A 338 -18.31 18.10 37.39
CA THR A 338 -19.57 18.45 36.71
C THR A 338 -19.53 19.86 36.13
N SER A 339 -20.05 20.04 34.91
CA SER A 339 -20.52 21.34 34.44
C SER A 339 -21.68 21.20 33.45
N ARG A 340 -22.63 22.16 33.50
CA ARG A 340 -23.72 22.32 32.53
C ARG A 340 -23.36 23.50 31.62
N GLY A 341 -23.61 23.38 30.31
CA GLY A 341 -23.44 24.47 29.36
C GLY A 341 -24.36 24.32 28.14
N LEU A 342 -25.33 25.22 28.03
CA LEU A 342 -26.03 25.72 26.84
C LEU A 342 -26.19 24.77 25.62
N GLN A 343 -27.44 24.41 25.33
CA GLN A 343 -27.90 24.02 23.98
C GLN A 343 -28.93 25.02 23.48
N SER A 344 -28.82 25.44 22.22
CA SER A 344 -29.84 26.21 21.51
C SER A 344 -29.80 25.90 20.01
N GLY A 345 -30.97 25.91 19.37
CA GLY A 345 -31.10 25.99 17.92
C GLY A 345 -31.17 24.67 17.13
N ILE A 346 -32.27 24.55 16.38
CA ILE A 346 -32.44 23.73 15.16
C ILE A 346 -32.66 22.21 15.39
N ALA A 347 -33.82 21.74 14.95
CA ALA A 347 -34.20 20.33 14.93
C ALA A 347 -34.14 19.78 13.50
N SER A 348 -33.35 18.73 13.28
CA SER A 348 -33.36 17.92 12.07
C SER A 348 -34.44 16.84 12.17
N SER A 349 -35.33 16.75 11.18
CA SER A 349 -36.35 15.70 11.12
C SER A 349 -35.73 14.32 10.88
N GLU A 350 -36.21 13.30 11.58
CA GLU A 350 -35.84 11.89 11.36
C GLU A 350 -36.82 11.25 10.37
N PHE A 351 -36.32 10.77 9.23
CA PHE A 351 -37.04 9.82 8.37
C PHE A 351 -36.07 8.75 7.88
N ILE A 352 -36.34 7.50 8.26
CA ILE A 352 -35.55 6.32 7.87
C ILE A 352 -36.48 5.37 7.13
N GLY A 353 -36.17 5.10 5.86
CA GLY A 353 -36.88 4.15 5.01
C GLY A 353 -35.94 3.52 3.99
N THR A 354 -36.10 2.21 3.76
CA THR A 354 -35.41 1.47 2.71
C THR A 354 -36.13 1.65 1.37
N CYS A 355 -35.37 1.69 0.26
CA CYS A 355 -35.91 1.84 -1.09
C CYS A 355 -36.98 0.79 -1.46
N PRO A 356 -38.19 1.21 -1.84
CA PRO A 356 -38.74 0.85 -3.15
C PRO A 356 -38.01 1.61 -4.27
N THR A 357 -38.36 1.32 -5.54
CA THR A 357 -38.22 2.27 -6.66
C THR A 357 -38.92 3.60 -6.31
N PRO A 358 -38.57 4.74 -6.96
CA PRO A 358 -39.07 6.07 -6.56
C PRO A 358 -40.61 6.15 -6.62
N SER A 359 -41.24 5.90 -5.47
CA SER A 359 -42.68 5.86 -5.31
C SER A 359 -43.22 7.28 -5.20
N SER A 360 -43.56 7.85 -6.36
CA SER A 360 -44.45 9.02 -6.49
C SER A 360 -44.21 10.11 -5.44
N ASN A 361 -43.09 10.83 -5.58
CA ASN A 361 -43.16 12.26 -5.26
C ASN A 361 -44.33 12.83 -6.07
N ILE A 362 -45.19 13.62 -5.43
CA ILE A 362 -46.26 14.32 -6.13
C ILE A 362 -45.57 15.31 -7.09
N PHE A 363 -45.56 14.97 -8.38
CA PHE A 363 -45.21 15.93 -9.41
C PHE A 363 -46.15 17.12 -9.27
N THR A 364 -45.62 18.33 -9.35
CA THR A 364 -46.48 19.48 -9.64
C THR A 364 -47.17 19.21 -10.98
N PRO A 365 -48.46 19.57 -11.18
CA PRO A 365 -49.13 19.36 -12.46
C PRO A 365 -48.32 19.92 -13.63
N MET A 366 -47.68 21.07 -13.43
CA MET A 366 -46.78 21.69 -14.41
C MET A 366 -45.56 20.83 -14.79
N ALA A 367 -45.03 20.00 -13.87
CA ALA A 367 -43.95 19.05 -14.17
C ALA A 367 -44.47 17.80 -14.92
N LEU A 368 -45.68 17.32 -14.61
CA LEU A 368 -46.30 16.21 -15.33
C LEU A 368 -46.69 16.61 -16.76
N ALA A 369 -47.28 17.80 -16.92
CA ALA A 369 -47.51 18.45 -18.21
C ALA A 369 -46.20 18.61 -19.01
N LYS A 370 -45.13 19.14 -18.39
CA LYS A 370 -43.80 19.26 -19.03
C LYS A 370 -43.25 17.91 -19.49
N HIS A 371 -43.49 16.82 -18.73
CA HIS A 371 -43.18 15.47 -19.18
C HIS A 371 -44.03 15.02 -20.38
N ASN A 372 -45.34 15.24 -20.36
CA ASN A 372 -46.24 14.88 -21.47
C ASN A 372 -45.86 15.62 -22.77
N VAL A 373 -45.50 16.90 -22.68
CA VAL A 373 -45.00 17.71 -23.79
C VAL A 373 -43.70 17.15 -24.37
N ILE A 374 -42.69 16.86 -23.54
CA ILE A 374 -41.41 16.31 -24.02
C ILE A 374 -41.60 14.93 -24.66
N LEU A 375 -42.51 14.10 -24.12
CA LEU A 375 -42.85 12.80 -24.71
C LEU A 375 -43.56 12.93 -26.07
N HIS A 376 -44.42 13.94 -26.25
CA HIS A 376 -44.99 14.26 -27.55
C HIS A 376 -43.91 14.70 -28.56
N LEU A 377 -42.98 15.57 -28.17
CA LEU A 377 -41.88 16.02 -29.04
C LEU A 377 -40.92 14.87 -29.42
N ILE A 378 -40.62 13.96 -28.48
CA ILE A 378 -39.86 12.72 -28.75
C ILE A 378 -40.64 11.78 -29.70
N LYS A 379 -41.98 11.73 -29.62
CA LYS A 379 -42.80 11.00 -30.60
C LYS A 379 -42.69 11.63 -31.99
N CYS A 380 -42.73 12.96 -32.09
CA CYS A 380 -42.57 13.68 -33.35
C CYS A 380 -41.18 13.44 -33.97
N PHE A 381 -40.12 13.46 -33.17
CA PHE A 381 -38.76 13.06 -33.57
C PHE A 381 -38.71 11.63 -34.13
N LYS A 382 -39.29 10.65 -33.41
CA LYS A 382 -39.33 9.25 -33.87
C LYS A 382 -40.10 9.08 -35.19
N ASN A 383 -41.21 9.81 -35.35
CA ASN A 383 -41.99 9.81 -36.59
C ASN A 383 -41.23 10.49 -37.74
N HIS A 384 -40.48 11.56 -37.46
CA HIS A 384 -39.62 12.26 -38.42
C HIS A 384 -38.53 11.33 -38.97
N HIS A 385 -37.73 10.71 -38.10
CA HIS A 385 -36.69 9.75 -38.52
C HIS A 385 -37.29 8.58 -39.32
N GLN A 386 -38.38 7.97 -38.83
CA GLN A 386 -39.09 6.91 -39.56
C GLN A 386 -39.68 7.33 -40.92
N PHE A 387 -39.87 8.63 -41.17
CA PHE A 387 -40.26 9.14 -42.47
C PHE A 387 -39.02 9.47 -43.32
N SER A 388 -38.00 10.11 -42.73
CA SER A 388 -36.71 10.42 -43.34
C SER A 388 -36.06 9.18 -43.94
N ASP A 389 -35.97 8.07 -43.20
CA ASP A 389 -35.39 6.80 -43.71
C ASP A 389 -36.18 6.25 -44.91
N LYS A 390 -37.52 6.28 -44.83
CA LYS A 390 -38.42 5.84 -45.91
C LYS A 390 -38.38 6.76 -47.12
N PHE A 391 -38.11 8.04 -46.91
CA PHE A 391 -37.90 9.02 -47.97
C PHE A 391 -36.54 8.80 -48.64
N ASN A 392 -35.44 8.77 -47.86
CA ASN A 392 -34.08 8.56 -48.36
C ASN A 392 -33.94 7.25 -49.16
N THR A 393 -34.61 6.17 -48.74
CA THR A 393 -34.63 4.88 -49.47
C THR A 393 -35.45 4.90 -50.76
N ASN A 394 -36.39 5.84 -50.92
CA ASN A 394 -37.25 5.97 -52.11
C ASN A 394 -37.00 7.26 -52.90
N ALA A 395 -36.03 8.10 -52.50
CA ALA A 395 -35.79 9.43 -53.08
C ALA A 395 -35.55 9.39 -54.60
N SER A 396 -34.97 8.30 -55.11
CA SER A 396 -34.78 8.03 -56.54
C SER A 396 -36.08 7.91 -57.37
N GLN A 397 -37.26 7.91 -56.73
CA GLN A 397 -38.58 7.84 -57.36
C GLN A 397 -39.33 9.20 -57.37
N GLU A 398 -38.83 10.20 -56.64
CA GLU A 398 -39.37 11.56 -56.64
C GLU A 398 -38.80 12.38 -57.81
N LYS A 399 -39.44 13.50 -58.15
CA LYS A 399 -38.80 14.51 -59.01
C LYS A 399 -37.74 15.27 -58.21
N PRO A 400 -36.62 15.73 -58.81
CA PRO A 400 -35.59 16.47 -58.08
C PRO A 400 -36.12 17.68 -57.28
N GLU A 401 -36.96 18.50 -57.92
CA GLU A 401 -37.57 19.70 -57.30
C GLU A 401 -38.54 19.35 -56.15
N ASP A 402 -39.32 18.28 -56.31
CA ASP A 402 -40.23 17.79 -55.26
C ASP A 402 -39.42 17.18 -54.09
N ALA A 403 -38.32 16.47 -54.40
CA ALA A 403 -37.47 15.82 -53.42
C ALA A 403 -36.68 16.82 -52.56
N GLU A 404 -36.06 17.82 -53.20
CA GLU A 404 -35.34 18.90 -52.53
C GLU A 404 -36.28 19.66 -51.58
N LYS A 405 -37.51 19.97 -52.03
CA LYS A 405 -38.52 20.64 -51.20
C LYS A 405 -39.01 19.77 -50.03
N ILE A 406 -39.19 18.46 -50.22
CA ILE A 406 -39.55 17.55 -49.12
C ILE A 406 -38.39 17.48 -48.10
N GLN A 407 -37.14 17.43 -48.56
CA GLN A 407 -35.97 17.39 -47.70
C GLN A 407 -35.75 18.70 -46.92
N GLU A 408 -35.99 19.85 -47.55
CA GLU A 408 -36.02 21.16 -46.90
C GLU A 408 -37.08 21.22 -45.79
N VAL A 409 -38.33 20.85 -46.08
CA VAL A 409 -39.40 20.87 -45.07
C VAL A 409 -39.16 19.83 -43.97
N LEU A 410 -38.58 18.67 -44.26
CA LEU A 410 -38.14 17.72 -43.23
C LEU A 410 -37.06 18.33 -42.34
N LYS A 411 -36.10 19.09 -42.89
CA LYS A 411 -35.10 19.81 -42.10
C LYS A 411 -35.74 20.87 -41.20
N MET A 412 -36.63 21.71 -41.76
CA MET A 412 -37.40 22.71 -40.98
C MET A 412 -38.20 22.05 -39.86
N THR A 413 -38.78 20.86 -40.10
CA THR A 413 -39.56 20.12 -39.10
C THR A 413 -38.71 19.68 -37.92
N ILE A 414 -37.50 19.15 -38.14
CA ILE A 414 -36.63 18.70 -37.05
C ILE A 414 -36.00 19.88 -36.29
N ASP A 415 -35.61 20.94 -37.00
CA ASP A 415 -35.14 22.20 -36.39
C ASP A 415 -36.24 22.80 -35.48
N GLN A 416 -37.49 22.85 -35.92
CA GLN A 416 -38.62 23.35 -35.12
C GLN A 416 -38.96 22.43 -33.93
N ILE A 417 -38.91 21.09 -34.08
CA ILE A 417 -39.10 20.15 -32.94
C ILE A 417 -38.06 20.42 -31.84
N PHE A 418 -36.79 20.63 -32.21
CA PHE A 418 -35.73 20.96 -31.25
C PHE A 418 -35.85 22.39 -30.69
N GLN A 419 -36.28 23.37 -31.49
CA GLN A 419 -36.57 24.73 -31.01
C GLN A 419 -37.71 24.73 -29.99
N THR A 420 -38.82 24.04 -30.27
CA THR A 420 -39.92 23.84 -29.32
C THR A 420 -39.46 23.10 -28.06
N THR A 421 -38.65 22.05 -28.20
CA THR A 421 -38.01 21.35 -27.06
C THR A 421 -37.19 22.31 -26.20
N THR A 422 -36.45 23.24 -26.82
CA THR A 422 -35.66 24.26 -26.13
C THR A 422 -36.55 25.23 -25.36
N LEU A 423 -37.66 25.72 -25.95
CA LEU A 423 -38.61 26.62 -25.28
C LEU A 423 -39.28 25.96 -24.06
N VAL A 424 -39.61 24.68 -24.16
CA VAL A 424 -40.18 23.87 -23.06
C VAL A 424 -39.16 23.63 -21.95
N LEU A 425 -37.92 23.24 -22.29
CA LEU A 425 -36.89 22.96 -21.28
C LEU A 425 -36.32 24.22 -20.62
N THR A 426 -36.40 25.39 -21.28
CA THR A 426 -36.02 26.70 -20.73
C THR A 426 -37.14 27.40 -19.95
N ASP A 427 -38.30 26.77 -19.76
CA ASP A 427 -39.48 27.34 -19.06
C ASP A 427 -39.92 28.70 -19.63
N ARG A 428 -39.79 28.88 -20.96
CA ARG A 428 -40.21 30.09 -21.69
C ARG A 428 -41.69 30.10 -22.09
N ILE A 429 -42.37 28.97 -21.97
CA ILE A 429 -43.79 28.83 -22.32
C ILE A 429 -44.68 28.96 -21.07
N TYR A 430 -44.24 28.41 -19.93
CA TYR A 430 -44.82 28.62 -18.60
C TYR A 430 -43.70 29.00 -17.62
N GLU A 431 -43.81 30.16 -16.99
CA GLU A 431 -42.76 30.71 -16.13
C GLU A 431 -42.61 29.91 -14.82
N ASN A 432 -41.53 29.16 -14.70
CA ASN A 432 -41.24 28.34 -13.52
C ASN A 432 -40.50 29.15 -12.45
N LEU A 433 -41.24 29.69 -11.48
CA LEU A 433 -40.68 30.46 -10.36
C LEU A 433 -39.72 29.66 -9.44
N ASN A 434 -39.58 28.33 -9.62
CA ASN A 434 -38.76 27.44 -8.79
C ASN A 434 -37.62 26.72 -9.52
N ILE A 435 -37.20 27.17 -10.72
CA ILE A 435 -36.06 26.63 -11.52
C ILE A 435 -34.81 26.30 -10.69
N ALA A 436 -34.52 27.11 -9.66
CA ALA A 436 -33.37 26.91 -8.77
C ALA A 436 -33.42 25.59 -7.97
N LEU A 437 -34.61 25.03 -7.71
CA LEU A 437 -34.84 23.80 -6.94
C LEU A 437 -35.27 22.61 -7.81
N ASP A 438 -35.74 22.88 -9.03
CA ASP A 438 -36.38 21.88 -9.88
C ASP A 438 -35.41 20.82 -10.44
N GLN A 439 -35.94 19.65 -10.81
CA GLN A 439 -35.16 18.58 -11.46
C GLN A 439 -35.28 18.68 -12.98
N SER A 440 -34.24 18.23 -13.70
CA SER A 440 -34.26 18.23 -15.16
C SER A 440 -35.25 17.17 -15.66
N ALA A 441 -36.38 17.61 -16.23
CA ALA A 441 -37.38 16.73 -16.84
C ALA A 441 -36.78 15.77 -17.89
N LEU A 442 -35.74 16.22 -18.62
CA LEU A 442 -34.97 15.39 -19.54
C LEU A 442 -34.24 14.23 -18.83
N LEU A 443 -33.69 14.48 -17.64
CA LEU A 443 -33.03 13.49 -16.81
C LEU A 443 -34.03 12.48 -16.20
N GLU A 444 -35.17 12.97 -15.72
CA GLU A 444 -36.20 12.11 -15.13
C GLU A 444 -36.87 11.20 -16.16
N LEU A 445 -37.14 11.69 -17.38
CA LEU A 445 -37.62 10.86 -18.48
C LEU A 445 -36.55 9.88 -18.99
N TYR A 446 -35.26 10.24 -18.91
CA TYR A 446 -34.17 9.33 -19.25
C TYR A 446 -34.08 8.18 -18.23
N TYR A 447 -34.20 8.46 -16.92
CA TYR A 447 -34.29 7.41 -15.88
C TYR A 447 -35.56 6.54 -15.97
N GLN A 448 -36.56 6.94 -16.76
CA GLN A 448 -37.74 6.15 -17.09
C GLN A 448 -37.59 5.39 -18.43
N GLU A 449 -36.40 5.40 -19.05
CA GLU A 449 -36.09 4.82 -20.37
C GLU A 449 -36.93 5.40 -21.52
N ARG A 450 -37.52 6.60 -21.34
CA ARG A 450 -38.42 7.22 -22.34
C ARG A 450 -37.71 8.10 -23.36
N VAL A 451 -36.49 8.55 -23.06
CA VAL A 451 -35.65 9.38 -23.94
C VAL A 451 -34.65 8.50 -24.70
N PRO A 452 -34.70 8.41 -26.04
CA PRO A 452 -33.67 7.73 -26.83
C PRO A 452 -32.32 8.42 -26.74
N ASP A 453 -31.23 7.63 -26.79
CA ASP A 453 -29.87 8.15 -26.91
C ASP A 453 -29.72 9.05 -28.15
N ASP A 454 -30.27 8.64 -29.30
CA ASP A 454 -30.14 9.38 -30.57
C ASP A 454 -30.77 10.78 -30.49
N PHE A 455 -31.99 10.87 -29.92
CA PHE A 455 -32.66 12.15 -29.65
C PHE A 455 -31.81 13.03 -28.73
N LEU A 456 -31.24 12.45 -27.66
CA LEU A 456 -30.40 13.18 -26.71
C LEU A 456 -29.14 13.71 -27.39
N PHE A 457 -28.46 12.91 -28.23
CA PHE A 457 -27.22 13.29 -28.90
C PHE A 457 -27.44 14.30 -30.04
N GLU A 458 -28.47 14.14 -30.86
CA GLU A 458 -28.85 15.13 -31.88
C GLU A 458 -29.30 16.44 -31.22
N TYR A 459 -30.06 16.38 -30.12
CA TYR A 459 -30.46 17.57 -29.38
C TYR A 459 -29.28 18.29 -28.71
N ILE A 460 -28.28 17.56 -28.19
CA ILE A 460 -27.01 18.14 -27.71
C ILE A 460 -26.28 18.86 -28.85
N ALA A 461 -26.21 18.25 -30.05
CA ALA A 461 -25.56 18.86 -31.21
C ALA A 461 -26.29 20.13 -31.67
N LYS A 462 -27.62 20.10 -31.75
CA LYS A 462 -28.44 21.24 -32.18
C LYS A 462 -28.45 22.39 -31.16
N SER A 463 -28.68 22.09 -29.89
CA SER A 463 -28.73 23.12 -28.84
C SER A 463 -27.39 23.82 -28.64
N TYR A 464 -26.25 23.16 -28.91
CA TYR A 464 -24.93 23.78 -28.85
C TYR A 464 -24.73 24.95 -29.85
N GLU A 465 -25.55 25.07 -30.89
CA GLU A 465 -25.61 26.27 -31.74
C GLU A 465 -25.97 27.54 -30.94
N ASN A 466 -26.72 27.41 -29.84
CA ASN A 466 -27.04 28.48 -28.89
C ASN A 466 -26.46 28.16 -27.50
N THR A 467 -25.25 28.67 -27.24
CA THR A 467 -24.50 28.40 -26.01
C THR A 467 -25.30 28.72 -24.73
N HIS A 468 -26.11 29.78 -24.69
CA HIS A 468 -26.85 30.14 -23.48
C HIS A 468 -27.86 29.04 -23.08
N ASP A 469 -28.64 28.57 -24.05
CA ASP A 469 -29.72 27.62 -23.79
C ASP A 469 -29.17 26.20 -23.58
N PHE A 470 -28.09 25.84 -24.29
CA PHE A 470 -27.30 24.65 -24.00
C PHE A 470 -26.77 24.66 -22.55
N GLU A 471 -26.10 25.73 -22.12
CA GLU A 471 -25.52 25.80 -20.78
C GLU A 471 -26.58 25.78 -19.68
N PHE A 472 -27.75 26.41 -19.89
CA PHE A 472 -28.88 26.35 -18.97
C PHE A 472 -29.42 24.92 -18.81
N ILE A 473 -29.81 24.27 -19.91
CA ILE A 473 -30.48 22.96 -19.89
C ILE A 473 -29.55 21.88 -19.33
N PHE A 474 -28.32 21.81 -19.84
CA PHE A 474 -27.41 20.74 -19.46
C PHE A 474 -26.74 20.98 -18.09
N SER A 475 -26.64 22.22 -17.59
CA SER A 475 -26.25 22.45 -16.19
C SER A 475 -27.31 21.90 -15.21
N GLN A 476 -28.61 22.01 -15.52
CA GLN A 476 -29.65 21.38 -14.70
C GLN A 476 -29.54 19.83 -14.74
N MET A 477 -29.24 19.25 -15.91
CA MET A 477 -29.04 17.81 -16.06
C MET A 477 -27.83 17.31 -15.24
N LEU A 478 -26.70 18.02 -15.32
CA LEU A 478 -25.49 17.73 -14.54
C LEU A 478 -25.73 17.93 -13.02
N ARG A 479 -26.45 18.98 -12.62
CA ARG A 479 -26.88 19.18 -11.22
C ARG A 479 -27.71 18.00 -10.70
N GLY A 480 -28.68 17.54 -11.50
CA GLY A 480 -29.51 16.37 -11.17
C GLY A 480 -28.71 15.07 -11.04
N LEU A 481 -27.74 14.85 -11.94
CA LEU A 481 -26.80 13.71 -11.88
C LEU A 481 -25.95 13.73 -10.60
N PHE A 482 -25.38 14.88 -10.26
CA PHE A 482 -24.59 15.08 -9.04
C PHE A 482 -25.42 14.81 -7.78
N MET A 483 -26.63 15.37 -7.68
CA MET A 483 -27.52 15.18 -6.53
C MET A 483 -28.04 13.74 -6.43
N GLY A 484 -28.35 13.07 -7.55
CA GLY A 484 -28.70 11.66 -7.60
C GLY A 484 -27.57 10.76 -7.08
N MET A 485 -26.34 11.01 -7.56
CA MET A 485 -25.15 10.30 -7.10
C MET A 485 -24.90 10.50 -5.59
N GLN A 486 -25.00 11.73 -5.08
CA GLN A 486 -24.87 12.01 -3.64
C GLN A 486 -25.87 11.23 -2.77
N ARG A 487 -27.14 11.13 -3.21
CA ARG A 487 -28.19 10.37 -2.51
C ARG A 487 -27.90 8.86 -2.47
N ASN A 488 -27.26 8.31 -3.51
CA ASN A 488 -27.06 6.88 -3.71
C ASN A 488 -25.69 6.32 -3.24
N LEU A 489 -24.81 7.16 -2.68
CA LEU A 489 -23.50 6.78 -2.13
C LEU A 489 -23.54 5.59 -1.16
N CYS A 490 -24.45 5.63 -0.18
CA CYS A 490 -24.54 4.62 0.88
C CYS A 490 -25.65 3.62 0.56
N SER A 491 -25.37 2.68 -0.35
CA SER A 491 -26.31 1.68 -0.86
C SER A 491 -25.81 0.25 -0.61
N PRO A 492 -26.70 -0.76 -0.44
CA PRO A 492 -26.30 -2.17 -0.25
C PRO A 492 -25.58 -2.82 -1.45
N THR A 493 -25.63 -2.20 -2.62
CA THR A 493 -25.01 -2.61 -3.88
C THR A 493 -24.71 -1.36 -4.70
N ILE A 494 -23.65 -1.36 -5.51
CA ILE A 494 -23.29 -0.19 -6.32
C ILE A 494 -24.38 0.08 -7.37
N ILE A 495 -24.82 1.35 -7.47
CA ILE A 495 -25.78 1.84 -8.44
C ILE A 495 -25.00 2.58 -9.55
N THR A 496 -24.83 1.95 -10.70
CA THR A 496 -23.99 2.46 -11.80
C THR A 496 -24.69 3.43 -12.75
N HIS A 497 -26.03 3.46 -12.80
CA HIS A 497 -26.80 4.22 -13.80
C HIS A 497 -26.40 5.72 -13.89
N HIS A 498 -26.12 6.40 -12.77
CA HIS A 498 -25.67 7.80 -12.79
C HIS A 498 -24.29 7.98 -13.45
N MET A 499 -23.40 6.98 -13.31
CA MET A 499 -22.07 6.95 -13.90
C MET A 499 -22.11 6.57 -15.37
N GLU A 500 -23.01 5.65 -15.75
CA GLU A 500 -23.26 5.25 -17.13
C GLU A 500 -23.74 6.45 -17.96
N LEU A 501 -24.74 7.18 -17.45
CA LEU A 501 -25.24 8.39 -18.11
C LEU A 501 -24.19 9.51 -18.14
N LEU A 502 -23.44 9.74 -17.06
CA LEU A 502 -22.33 10.70 -17.07
C LEU A 502 -21.24 10.31 -18.10
N SER A 503 -20.90 9.01 -18.20
CA SER A 503 -19.95 8.48 -19.19
C SER A 503 -20.46 8.70 -20.62
N LYS A 504 -21.73 8.38 -20.92
CA LYS A 504 -22.36 8.67 -22.22
C LYS A 504 -22.28 10.16 -22.56
N LEU A 505 -22.70 11.03 -21.64
CA LEU A 505 -22.71 12.49 -21.83
C LEU A 505 -21.30 13.06 -22.08
N MET A 506 -20.27 12.59 -21.37
CA MET A 506 -18.89 13.03 -21.62
C MET A 506 -18.30 12.47 -22.93
N ALA A 507 -18.84 11.36 -23.45
CA ALA A 507 -18.41 10.76 -24.71
C ALA A 507 -18.89 11.55 -25.96
N VAL A 508 -19.96 12.33 -25.85
CA VAL A 508 -20.56 13.09 -26.97
C VAL A 508 -19.57 14.10 -27.56
N LYS A 509 -19.55 14.19 -28.89
CA LYS A 509 -18.75 15.15 -29.67
C LYS A 509 -19.66 15.94 -30.59
N VAL A 510 -19.34 17.22 -30.79
CA VAL A 510 -19.98 18.08 -31.78
C VAL A 510 -18.85 18.69 -32.63
N GLY A 511 -18.69 18.18 -33.85
CA GLY A 511 -17.49 18.40 -34.64
C GLY A 511 -16.23 17.91 -33.90
N THR A 512 -15.28 18.82 -33.65
CA THR A 512 -14.07 18.58 -32.85
C THR A 512 -14.24 18.82 -31.35
N ALA A 513 -15.32 19.49 -30.92
CA ALA A 513 -15.55 19.86 -29.54
C ALA A 513 -16.22 18.74 -28.72
N ARG A 514 -16.10 18.83 -27.39
CA ARG A 514 -16.90 18.05 -26.43
C ARG A 514 -17.69 19.00 -25.51
N PRO A 515 -18.85 19.53 -25.96
CA PRO A 515 -19.59 20.58 -25.25
C PRO A 515 -19.87 20.29 -23.78
N LEU A 516 -20.21 19.04 -23.45
CA LEU A 516 -20.54 18.62 -22.09
C LEU A 516 -19.31 18.46 -21.19
N CYS A 517 -18.13 18.13 -21.75
CA CYS A 517 -16.88 18.19 -20.99
C CYS A 517 -16.56 19.64 -20.62
N ASP A 518 -16.63 20.55 -21.60
CA ASP A 518 -16.37 21.98 -21.40
C ASP A 518 -17.34 22.59 -20.38
N LEU A 519 -18.64 22.26 -20.48
CA LEU A 519 -19.66 22.69 -19.52
C LEU A 519 -19.42 22.11 -18.12
N LEU A 520 -18.98 20.85 -18.01
CA LEU A 520 -18.67 20.25 -16.72
C LEU A 520 -17.49 20.97 -16.03
N ALA A 521 -16.45 21.33 -16.77
CA ALA A 521 -15.30 22.09 -16.26
C ALA A 521 -15.55 23.61 -16.10
N LYS A 522 -16.75 24.10 -16.48
CA LYS A 522 -17.27 25.43 -16.13
C LYS A 522 -18.08 25.44 -14.84
N GLN A 523 -18.60 24.30 -14.36
CA GLN A 523 -19.39 24.25 -13.13
C GLN A 523 -18.57 24.74 -11.93
N MET A 524 -19.16 25.60 -11.08
CA MET A 524 -18.47 26.16 -9.92
C MET A 524 -18.03 25.10 -8.90
N ASN A 525 -18.66 23.92 -8.92
CA ASN A 525 -18.28 22.78 -8.11
C ASN A 525 -17.33 21.79 -8.82
N PHE A 526 -16.74 22.11 -9.98
CA PHE A 526 -15.74 21.20 -10.59
C PHE A 526 -14.48 21.08 -9.73
N LEU A 527 -13.81 22.23 -9.52
CA LEU A 527 -12.73 22.43 -8.55
C LEU A 527 -13.15 23.62 -7.68
N PRO A 528 -13.94 23.40 -6.60
CA PRO A 528 -14.47 24.48 -5.78
C PRO A 528 -13.36 25.12 -4.92
N PRO A 529 -13.47 26.43 -4.61
CA PRO A 529 -12.60 27.06 -3.62
C PRO A 529 -12.85 26.45 -2.24
N LEU A 530 -11.77 26.24 -1.48
CA LEU A 530 -11.81 25.66 -0.15
C LEU A 530 -12.21 26.70 0.90
N CYS A 531 -13.19 26.36 1.72
CA CYS A 531 -13.82 27.24 2.71
C CYS A 531 -13.59 26.78 4.16
N THR A 532 -12.98 25.60 4.39
CA THR A 532 -12.83 24.99 5.72
C THR A 532 -11.39 24.58 6.05
N GLN A 533 -11.18 24.22 7.33
CA GLN A 533 -9.91 23.69 7.84
C GLN A 533 -9.73 22.17 7.57
N ILE A 534 -10.57 21.55 6.73
CA ILE A 534 -10.51 20.11 6.39
C ILE A 534 -10.37 19.88 4.87
N PRO A 535 -9.38 20.51 4.20
CA PRO A 535 -9.34 20.65 2.75
C PRO A 535 -9.33 19.30 2.00
N GLY A 536 -8.63 18.30 2.54
CA GLY A 536 -8.56 16.95 1.95
C GLY A 536 -9.89 16.21 1.89
N ARG A 537 -10.79 16.48 2.85
CA ARG A 537 -12.16 15.94 2.86
C ARG A 537 -13.16 16.86 2.16
N GLU A 538 -12.96 18.18 2.26
CA GLU A 538 -13.80 19.18 1.60
C GLU A 538 -13.76 19.03 0.08
N ILE A 539 -12.56 18.97 -0.52
CA ILE A 539 -12.42 18.80 -1.98
C ILE A 539 -13.16 17.55 -2.48
N VAL A 540 -13.18 16.47 -1.69
CA VAL A 540 -13.85 15.19 -2.04
C VAL A 540 -15.37 15.24 -1.86
N LYS A 541 -15.91 16.12 -1.01
CA LYS A 541 -17.36 16.24 -0.78
C LYS A 541 -18.01 17.36 -1.58
N CYS A 542 -17.28 18.43 -1.88
CA CYS A 542 -17.78 19.59 -2.59
C CYS A 542 -17.53 19.54 -4.10
N SER A 543 -16.53 18.78 -4.58
CA SER A 543 -16.28 18.64 -6.02
C SER A 543 -17.31 17.76 -6.74
N TYR A 544 -17.56 18.05 -8.01
CA TYR A 544 -18.55 17.36 -8.84
C TYR A 544 -18.23 15.87 -8.98
N LEU A 545 -16.98 15.52 -9.28
CA LEU A 545 -16.56 14.12 -9.46
C LEU A 545 -16.34 13.38 -8.13
N GLY A 546 -16.29 14.11 -7.00
CA GLY A 546 -16.11 13.60 -5.65
C GLY A 546 -17.08 12.47 -5.26
N PRO A 547 -18.40 12.67 -5.35
CA PRO A 547 -19.39 11.62 -5.09
C PRO A 547 -19.26 10.39 -5.98
N PHE A 548 -18.97 10.57 -7.28
CA PHE A 548 -18.84 9.43 -8.20
C PHE A 548 -17.63 8.56 -7.86
N LEU A 549 -16.50 9.16 -7.47
CA LEU A 549 -15.34 8.41 -6.97
C LEU A 549 -15.53 7.84 -5.55
N SER A 550 -16.41 8.44 -4.72
CA SER A 550 -16.63 8.06 -3.32
C SER A 550 -17.42 6.75 -3.11
N VAL A 551 -17.72 5.98 -4.16
CA VAL A 551 -18.45 4.71 -4.05
C VAL A 551 -17.57 3.63 -3.42
N SER A 552 -18.08 2.99 -2.37
CA SER A 552 -17.24 2.20 -1.46
C SER A 552 -17.97 1.03 -0.81
N PHE A 553 -17.20 -0.01 -0.48
CA PHE A 553 -17.60 -1.16 0.34
C PHE A 553 -16.85 -1.22 1.69
N PHE A 554 -15.96 -0.27 2.00
CA PHE A 554 -15.36 -0.19 3.33
C PHE A 554 -16.46 0.07 4.39
N ALA A 555 -16.43 -0.68 5.48
CA ALA A 555 -17.51 -0.67 6.47
C ALA A 555 -17.64 0.67 7.24
N GLU A 556 -16.55 1.44 7.30
CA GLU A 556 -16.51 2.80 7.83
C GLU A 556 -17.14 3.85 6.89
N GLU A 557 -17.25 3.54 5.60
CA GLU A 557 -17.76 4.45 4.56
C GLU A 557 -19.19 4.12 4.15
N ASN A 558 -19.52 2.82 4.02
CA ASN A 558 -20.83 2.33 3.61
C ASN A 558 -21.39 1.32 4.64
N VAL A 559 -21.93 1.87 5.73
CA VAL A 559 -22.55 1.07 6.80
C VAL A 559 -23.70 0.21 6.29
N ARG A 560 -24.50 0.69 5.30
CA ARG A 560 -25.62 -0.06 4.73
C ARG A 560 -25.18 -1.33 4.00
N PHE A 561 -24.08 -1.28 3.26
CA PHE A 561 -23.45 -2.47 2.67
C PHE A 561 -23.00 -3.46 3.76
N ALA A 562 -22.26 -2.96 4.76
CA ALA A 562 -21.75 -3.80 5.84
C ALA A 562 -22.88 -4.43 6.69
N GLU A 563 -24.05 -3.81 6.79
CA GLU A 563 -25.22 -4.36 7.47
C GLU A 563 -25.98 -5.37 6.61
N ALA A 564 -26.25 -5.06 5.35
CA ALA A 564 -26.94 -5.97 4.43
C ALA A 564 -26.18 -7.30 4.22
N HIS A 565 -24.86 -7.24 4.09
CA HIS A 565 -24.00 -8.42 3.85
C HIS A 565 -23.22 -8.86 5.09
N GLY A 566 -23.67 -8.46 6.28
CA GLY A 566 -22.91 -8.57 7.54
C GLY A 566 -22.66 -9.97 8.10
N LYS A 567 -23.03 -11.04 7.38
CA LYS A 567 -22.66 -12.43 7.70
C LYS A 567 -21.37 -12.78 6.96
N CYS A 568 -20.32 -13.17 7.69
CA CYS A 568 -18.99 -13.41 7.14
C CYS A 568 -18.99 -14.31 5.89
N ASP A 569 -19.71 -15.43 5.96
CA ASP A 569 -19.76 -16.45 4.89
C ASP A 569 -20.43 -15.91 3.62
N ALA A 570 -21.44 -15.05 3.78
CA ALA A 570 -22.17 -14.44 2.66
C ALA A 570 -21.32 -13.38 1.96
N LEU A 571 -20.52 -12.59 2.70
CA LEU A 571 -19.58 -11.63 2.12
C LEU A 571 -18.47 -12.37 1.36
N ALA A 572 -17.89 -13.41 1.96
CA ALA A 572 -16.88 -14.25 1.32
C ALA A 572 -17.39 -14.85 0.01
N ALA A 573 -18.53 -15.54 0.03
CA ALA A 573 -19.14 -16.19 -1.14
C ALA A 573 -19.54 -15.22 -2.26
N ASN A 574 -19.75 -13.92 -1.99
CA ASN A 574 -20.11 -12.90 -2.99
C ASN A 574 -18.93 -11.97 -3.36
N SER A 575 -17.71 -12.24 -2.89
CA SER A 575 -16.55 -11.34 -3.07
C SER A 575 -16.28 -11.00 -4.54
N GLU A 576 -16.38 -11.96 -5.44
CA GLU A 576 -16.19 -11.75 -6.88
C GLU A 576 -17.23 -10.80 -7.49
N LYS A 577 -18.50 -10.93 -7.09
CA LYS A 577 -19.60 -10.06 -7.53
C LYS A 577 -19.35 -8.62 -7.09
N PHE A 578 -18.89 -8.41 -5.86
CA PHE A 578 -18.56 -7.07 -5.36
C PHE A 578 -17.31 -6.49 -6.05
N ARG A 579 -16.26 -7.29 -6.26
CA ARG A 579 -15.07 -6.88 -7.03
C ARG A 579 -15.44 -6.51 -8.47
N TRP A 580 -16.33 -7.26 -9.11
CA TRP A 580 -16.86 -6.92 -10.44
C TRP A 580 -17.66 -5.61 -10.44
N GLN A 581 -18.50 -5.35 -9.43
CA GLN A 581 -19.21 -4.06 -9.30
C GLN A 581 -18.24 -2.87 -9.14
N LEU A 582 -17.17 -3.03 -8.34
CA LEU A 582 -16.10 -2.03 -8.24
C LEU A 582 -15.36 -1.83 -9.57
N PHE A 583 -15.02 -2.92 -10.26
CA PHE A 583 -14.36 -2.89 -11.56
C PHE A 583 -15.19 -2.14 -12.62
N THR A 584 -16.48 -2.44 -12.74
CA THR A 584 -17.38 -1.76 -13.69
C THR A 584 -17.50 -0.26 -13.38
N MET A 585 -17.68 0.12 -12.11
CA MET A 585 -17.69 1.52 -11.69
C MET A 585 -16.37 2.25 -11.99
N ARG A 586 -15.22 1.62 -11.71
CA ARG A 586 -13.89 2.17 -12.03
C ARG A 586 -13.65 2.32 -13.53
N GLY A 587 -14.22 1.45 -14.36
CA GLY A 587 -14.20 1.55 -15.83
C GLY A 587 -15.04 2.71 -16.35
N LEU A 588 -16.23 2.92 -15.80
CA LEU A 588 -17.09 4.07 -16.12
C LEU A 588 -16.43 5.39 -15.73
N MET A 589 -15.82 5.46 -14.54
CA MET A 589 -15.08 6.65 -14.12
C MET A 589 -13.82 6.88 -14.95
N HIS A 590 -13.12 5.82 -15.38
CA HIS A 590 -12.04 5.94 -16.36
C HIS A 590 -12.53 6.54 -17.69
N SER A 591 -13.69 6.14 -18.22
CA SER A 591 -14.29 6.74 -19.43
C SER A 591 -14.59 8.25 -19.27
N VAL A 592 -15.10 8.66 -18.11
CA VAL A 592 -15.34 10.09 -17.77
C VAL A 592 -14.03 10.88 -17.73
N PHE A 593 -13.02 10.41 -16.97
CA PHE A 593 -11.73 11.08 -16.86
C PHE A 593 -10.95 11.09 -18.18
N LEU A 594 -10.97 9.99 -18.94
CA LEU A 594 -10.37 9.91 -20.28
C LEU A 594 -11.01 10.93 -21.23
N SER A 595 -12.33 11.10 -21.17
CA SER A 595 -13.03 12.09 -22.00
C SER A 595 -12.62 13.53 -21.66
N LEU A 596 -12.50 13.86 -20.38
CA LEU A 596 -12.04 15.16 -19.88
C LEU A 596 -10.55 15.43 -20.16
N LEU A 597 -9.71 14.40 -20.17
CA LEU A 597 -8.26 14.53 -20.42
C LEU A 597 -7.89 14.46 -21.91
N VAL A 598 -8.66 13.76 -22.75
CA VAL A 598 -8.49 13.80 -24.21
C VAL A 598 -8.85 15.20 -24.74
N ASN A 599 -9.92 15.81 -24.23
CA ASN A 599 -10.34 17.14 -24.61
C ASN A 599 -9.34 18.23 -24.19
N VAL A 600 -8.96 19.10 -25.14
CA VAL A 600 -7.87 20.09 -24.94
C VAL A 600 -8.24 21.15 -23.92
N ASN A 601 -9.47 21.66 -23.97
CA ASN A 601 -9.98 22.73 -23.11
C ASN A 601 -10.01 22.33 -21.62
N THR A 602 -10.28 21.05 -21.33
CA THR A 602 -10.50 20.56 -19.96
C THR A 602 -9.31 19.81 -19.36
N ARG A 603 -8.34 19.38 -20.18
CA ARG A 603 -7.14 18.67 -19.69
C ARG A 603 -6.40 19.42 -18.57
N PRO A 604 -6.08 20.74 -18.68
CA PRO A 604 -5.31 21.43 -17.64
C PRO A 604 -6.05 21.47 -16.29
N LYS A 605 -7.33 21.89 -16.31
CA LYS A 605 -8.20 21.91 -15.12
C LYS A 605 -8.38 20.53 -14.49
N THR A 606 -8.45 19.47 -15.30
CA THR A 606 -8.64 18.10 -14.80
C THR A 606 -7.36 17.57 -14.15
N LEU A 607 -6.20 17.88 -14.72
CA LEU A 607 -4.89 17.58 -14.12
C LEU A 607 -4.66 18.36 -12.82
N GLU A 608 -5.00 19.65 -12.80
CA GLU A 608 -4.98 20.49 -11.60
C GLU A 608 -5.90 19.92 -10.50
N TYR A 609 -7.13 19.55 -10.84
CA TYR A 609 -8.08 18.92 -9.92
C TYR A 609 -7.50 17.64 -9.28
N ILE A 610 -6.86 16.76 -10.06
CA ILE A 610 -6.20 15.55 -9.55
C ILE A 610 -5.03 15.91 -8.64
N SER A 611 -4.18 16.86 -9.06
CA SER A 611 -3.02 17.36 -8.28
C SER A 611 -3.44 17.92 -6.92
N GLN A 612 -4.46 18.77 -6.89
CA GLN A 612 -4.98 19.36 -5.65
C GLN A 612 -5.61 18.31 -4.73
N ILE A 613 -6.32 17.31 -5.27
CA ILE A 613 -6.83 16.18 -4.47
C ILE A 613 -5.69 15.45 -3.75
N LEU A 614 -4.60 15.15 -4.46
CA LEU A 614 -3.45 14.46 -3.88
C LEU A 614 -2.77 15.34 -2.83
N ARG A 615 -2.48 16.61 -3.17
CA ARG A 615 -1.85 17.59 -2.27
C ARG A 615 -2.58 17.74 -0.94
N TYR A 616 -3.89 18.04 -0.96
CA TYR A 616 -4.66 18.21 0.27
C TYR A 616 -4.87 16.93 1.08
N ASN A 617 -4.37 15.79 0.58
CA ASN A 617 -4.43 14.48 1.21
C ASN A 617 -3.06 13.86 1.49
N GLU A 618 -1.96 14.61 1.34
CA GLU A 618 -0.59 14.24 1.73
C GLU A 618 -0.53 13.55 3.11
N ARG A 619 -1.32 14.03 4.07
CA ARG A 619 -1.32 13.55 5.46
C ARG A 619 -1.93 12.17 5.65
N ARG A 620 -2.47 11.52 4.62
CA ARG A 620 -3.03 10.16 4.69
C ARG A 620 -1.98 9.09 5.03
N VAL A 621 -0.69 9.34 4.78
CA VAL A 621 0.43 8.44 5.12
C VAL A 621 1.04 8.71 6.50
N GLN A 622 0.56 9.72 7.24
CA GLN A 622 1.03 9.96 8.61
C GLN A 622 0.56 8.84 9.54
N PHE A 623 1.47 8.33 10.38
CA PHE A 623 1.23 7.17 11.26
C PHE A 623 -0.04 7.26 12.13
N ALA A 624 -0.42 8.49 12.51
CA ALA A 624 -1.62 8.80 13.28
C ALA A 624 -2.54 9.82 12.57
N SER A 625 -2.76 9.68 11.26
CA SER A 625 -3.63 10.57 10.46
C SER A 625 -5.08 10.61 10.97
N ASP A 626 -5.66 11.80 11.18
CA ASP A 626 -7.11 11.91 11.46
C ASP A 626 -7.94 11.80 10.17
N GLU A 627 -8.55 10.63 9.98
CA GLU A 627 -9.47 10.33 8.88
C GLU A 627 -10.70 11.26 8.80
N LYS A 628 -11.02 12.03 9.86
CA LYS A 628 -12.15 12.98 9.86
C LYS A 628 -11.83 14.25 9.07
N LEU A 629 -10.56 14.55 8.83
CA LEU A 629 -10.09 15.74 8.10
C LEU A 629 -9.76 15.45 6.62
N LEU A 630 -9.66 14.16 6.25
CA LEU A 630 -9.07 13.67 5.00
C LEU A 630 -10.08 12.92 4.11
N ALA A 631 -9.68 12.69 2.86
CA ALA A 631 -10.32 11.76 1.94
C ALA A 631 -10.32 10.32 2.49
N ARG A 632 -11.32 9.54 2.07
CA ARG A 632 -11.56 8.16 2.50
C ARG A 632 -11.02 7.13 1.51
N ASP A 633 -10.90 5.88 1.94
CA ASP A 633 -10.11 4.85 1.25
C ASP A 633 -10.78 4.37 -0.04
N GLY A 634 -12.11 4.24 -0.05
CA GLY A 634 -12.85 3.98 -1.28
C GLY A 634 -12.56 5.03 -2.35
N PHE A 635 -12.68 6.31 -2.01
CA PHE A 635 -12.38 7.43 -2.92
C PHE A 635 -10.94 7.39 -3.44
N ALA A 636 -9.96 7.30 -2.54
CA ALA A 636 -8.55 7.42 -2.92
C ALA A 636 -8.09 6.24 -3.79
N ILE A 637 -8.54 5.02 -3.46
CA ILE A 637 -8.25 3.81 -4.25
C ILE A 637 -8.98 3.86 -5.60
N ASN A 638 -10.22 4.37 -5.67
CA ASN A 638 -10.92 4.51 -6.95
C ASN A 638 -10.26 5.53 -7.88
N LEU A 639 -9.75 6.64 -7.35
CA LEU A 639 -8.95 7.61 -8.12
C LEU A 639 -7.65 6.96 -8.62
N MET A 640 -6.92 6.25 -7.75
CA MET A 640 -5.74 5.47 -8.13
C MET A 640 -6.05 4.46 -9.26
N CYS A 641 -7.15 3.71 -9.17
CA CYS A 641 -7.58 2.77 -10.21
C CYS A 641 -7.91 3.44 -11.56
N VAL A 642 -8.41 4.68 -11.54
CA VAL A 642 -8.64 5.47 -12.77
C VAL A 642 -7.31 5.92 -13.38
N LEU A 643 -6.39 6.40 -12.55
CA LEU A 643 -5.05 6.83 -12.96
C LEU A 643 -4.18 5.66 -13.47
N GLN A 644 -4.27 4.49 -12.83
CA GLN A 644 -3.71 3.23 -13.34
C GLN A 644 -4.20 2.92 -14.75
N GLN A 645 -5.52 2.92 -14.99
CA GLN A 645 -6.11 2.63 -16.32
C GLN A 645 -5.65 3.60 -17.40
N LEU A 646 -5.54 4.90 -17.08
CA LEU A 646 -4.98 5.92 -17.99
C LEU A 646 -3.50 5.63 -18.30
N SER A 647 -2.75 5.15 -17.31
CA SER A 647 -1.30 4.89 -17.42
C SER A 647 -0.93 3.58 -18.13
N VAL A 648 -1.84 2.62 -18.32
CA VAL A 648 -1.56 1.32 -18.99
C VAL A 648 -0.93 1.48 -20.39
N LYS A 649 -1.21 2.58 -21.09
CA LYS A 649 -0.71 2.85 -22.46
C LYS A 649 0.51 3.78 -22.50
N ILE A 650 1.06 4.17 -21.36
CA ILE A 650 2.25 5.00 -21.28
C ILE A 650 3.48 4.11 -21.48
N LYS A 651 4.37 4.51 -22.39
CA LYS A 651 5.68 3.90 -22.54
C LYS A 651 6.71 4.69 -21.73
N LEU A 652 7.66 4.00 -21.10
CA LEU A 652 8.65 4.61 -20.22
C LEU A 652 9.58 5.61 -20.96
N ASP A 653 9.86 5.39 -22.25
CA ASP A 653 10.67 6.28 -23.12
C ASP A 653 10.09 7.69 -23.29
N ARG A 654 8.86 7.93 -22.85
CA ARG A 654 8.16 9.22 -22.95
C ARG A 654 8.06 9.97 -21.61
N ILE A 655 8.69 9.45 -20.57
CA ILE A 655 8.66 10.04 -19.23
C ILE A 655 9.92 10.89 -19.01
N ASP A 656 9.72 12.15 -18.63
CA ASP A 656 10.81 13.01 -18.16
C ASP A 656 11.30 12.56 -16.77
N LEU A 657 12.53 12.06 -16.72
CA LEU A 657 13.19 11.56 -15.50
C LEU A 657 13.26 12.61 -14.38
N TYR A 658 13.30 13.90 -14.71
CA TYR A 658 13.49 14.98 -13.75
C TYR A 658 12.20 15.69 -13.37
N TYR A 659 11.05 15.21 -13.87
CA TYR A 659 9.73 15.79 -13.65
C TYR A 659 9.37 16.16 -12.18
N PRO A 660 9.76 15.38 -11.15
CA PRO A 660 9.45 15.72 -9.75
C PRO A 660 10.14 17.00 -9.23
N PHE A 661 11.18 17.49 -9.90
CA PHE A 661 12.02 18.60 -9.39
C PHE A 661 11.66 19.97 -9.98
N TYR A 662 10.87 20.03 -11.06
CA TYR A 662 10.49 21.30 -11.69
C TYR A 662 9.43 22.06 -10.90
N LYS A 663 9.55 23.39 -10.90
CA LYS A 663 8.68 24.33 -10.16
C LYS A 663 7.19 24.25 -10.52
N ASN A 664 6.88 23.83 -11.75
CA ASN A 664 5.52 23.68 -12.28
C ASN A 664 5.04 22.21 -12.27
N SER A 665 5.70 21.33 -11.51
CA SER A 665 5.27 19.93 -11.35
C SER A 665 3.91 19.84 -10.66
N LEU A 666 3.10 18.88 -11.09
CA LEU A 666 1.79 18.57 -10.52
C LEU A 666 1.85 17.59 -9.33
N ILE A 667 3.04 17.11 -8.98
CA ILE A 667 3.28 16.31 -7.78
C ILE A 667 4.11 17.09 -6.76
N PHE A 668 3.92 16.78 -5.49
CA PHE A 668 4.62 17.44 -4.38
C PHE A 668 5.40 16.37 -3.61
N ILE A 669 6.73 16.47 -3.64
CA ILE A 669 7.66 15.55 -2.95
C ILE A 669 8.68 16.29 -2.05
N GLU A 670 8.52 17.61 -1.93
CA GLU A 670 9.53 18.51 -1.35
C GLU A 670 9.83 18.19 0.11
N GLN A 671 8.79 17.83 0.89
CA GLN A 671 8.83 17.58 2.34
C GLN A 671 9.11 16.11 2.70
N ASP A 672 9.17 15.19 1.73
CA ASP A 672 9.39 13.76 1.99
C ASP A 672 10.84 13.46 2.40
N THR A 673 11.08 12.46 3.24
CA THR A 673 12.43 11.92 3.48
C THR A 673 13.05 11.45 2.16
N LYS A 674 14.28 11.85 1.84
CA LYS A 674 14.97 11.52 0.58
C LYS A 674 15.90 10.33 0.76
N LEU A 675 16.10 9.54 -0.32
CA LEU A 675 16.95 8.34 -0.35
C LEU A 675 18.38 8.56 0.16
N ARG A 676 18.91 9.79 0.06
CA ARG A 676 20.23 10.17 0.59
C ARG A 676 20.31 11.58 1.15
N PHE A 677 19.74 12.57 0.46
CA PHE A 677 19.90 13.96 0.88
C PHE A 677 19.19 14.26 2.21
N THR A 678 19.86 15.05 3.04
CA THR A 678 19.20 15.84 4.09
C THR A 678 18.38 16.97 3.47
N ASP A 679 17.45 17.54 4.24
CA ASP A 679 16.59 18.65 3.78
C ASP A 679 17.41 19.84 3.27
N GLU A 680 18.57 20.11 3.88
CA GLU A 680 19.45 21.22 3.47
C GLU A 680 20.20 20.92 2.16
N GLU A 681 20.65 19.68 1.95
CA GLU A 681 21.26 19.23 0.69
C GLU A 681 20.24 19.25 -0.45
N ASN A 682 19.04 18.72 -0.20
CA ASN A 682 17.93 18.74 -1.15
C ASN A 682 17.52 20.17 -1.52
N ARG A 683 17.41 21.07 -0.54
CA ARG A 683 17.13 22.50 -0.78
C ARG A 683 18.23 23.14 -1.64
N LYS A 684 19.52 22.91 -1.33
CA LYS A 684 20.65 23.42 -2.13
C LYS A 684 20.64 22.88 -3.57
N PHE A 685 20.29 21.61 -3.77
CA PHE A 685 20.15 20.99 -5.09
C PHE A 685 19.04 21.65 -5.92
N LEU A 686 17.85 21.81 -5.34
CA LEU A 686 16.71 22.48 -5.99
C LEU A 686 17.00 23.95 -6.29
N GLU A 687 17.59 24.69 -5.34
CA GLU A 687 18.00 26.10 -5.53
C GLU A 687 19.02 26.28 -6.65
N LYS A 688 19.98 25.34 -6.78
CA LYS A 688 21.06 25.38 -7.77
C LYS A 688 20.62 24.99 -9.19
N HIS A 689 19.71 24.03 -9.34
CA HIS A 689 19.38 23.42 -10.63
C HIS A 689 17.93 23.65 -11.11
N TYR A 690 16.98 23.91 -10.21
CA TYR A 690 15.54 23.88 -10.53
C TYR A 690 14.72 25.11 -10.10
N ALA A 691 15.31 26.07 -9.35
CA ALA A 691 14.61 27.23 -8.74
C ALA A 691 13.68 28.04 -9.66
N ASN A 692 14.01 28.12 -10.96
CA ASN A 692 13.19 28.76 -11.99
C ASN A 692 13.05 27.88 -13.25
N THR A 693 13.25 26.57 -13.11
CA THR A 693 13.19 25.62 -14.23
C THR A 693 11.77 25.05 -14.30
N GLU A 694 11.07 25.37 -15.38
CA GLU A 694 9.72 24.88 -15.68
C GLU A 694 9.78 23.84 -16.80
N SER A 695 9.04 22.73 -16.65
CA SER A 695 8.98 21.67 -17.64
C SER A 695 7.81 21.86 -18.61
N ASN A 696 8.06 21.60 -19.89
CA ASN A 696 7.03 21.41 -20.92
C ASN A 696 6.57 19.93 -20.94
N ALA A 697 6.33 19.36 -19.75
CA ALA A 697 6.04 17.95 -19.57
C ALA A 697 4.82 17.51 -20.38
N ASN A 698 4.95 16.40 -21.10
CA ASN A 698 3.84 15.81 -21.83
C ASN A 698 2.83 15.16 -20.85
N PHE A 699 1.59 14.95 -21.33
CA PHE A 699 0.54 14.33 -20.53
C PHE A 699 0.91 12.94 -19.97
N GLN A 700 1.77 12.18 -20.65
CA GLN A 700 2.16 10.84 -20.20
C GLN A 700 3.06 10.94 -18.95
N THR A 701 4.07 11.82 -18.98
CA THR A 701 4.88 12.16 -17.79
C THR A 701 3.98 12.59 -16.63
N GLN A 702 3.10 13.56 -16.85
CA GLN A 702 2.19 14.10 -15.83
C GLN A 702 1.29 13.01 -15.25
N CYS A 703 0.67 12.19 -16.10
CA CYS A 703 -0.25 11.14 -15.69
C CYS A 703 0.46 10.01 -14.92
N TRP A 704 1.66 9.60 -15.34
CA TRP A 704 2.43 8.55 -14.67
C TRP A 704 2.85 8.96 -13.25
N PHE A 705 3.39 10.17 -13.08
CA PHE A 705 3.78 10.67 -11.76
C PHE A 705 2.58 10.93 -10.83
N LEU A 706 1.45 11.45 -11.35
CA LEU A 706 0.20 11.53 -10.60
C LEU A 706 -0.33 10.14 -10.21
N THR A 707 -0.12 9.12 -11.05
CA THR A 707 -0.47 7.72 -10.75
C THR A 707 0.41 7.17 -9.62
N LEU A 708 1.72 7.47 -9.62
CA LEU A 708 2.65 7.07 -8.56
C LEU A 708 2.26 7.69 -7.20
N GLN A 709 2.05 9.00 -7.13
CA GLN A 709 1.59 9.66 -5.90
C GLN A 709 0.19 9.18 -5.45
N ALA A 710 -0.68 8.76 -6.39
CA ALA A 710 -1.96 8.13 -6.07
C ALA A 710 -1.84 6.70 -5.49
N HIS A 711 -0.77 5.94 -5.79
CA HIS A 711 -0.51 4.67 -5.09
C HIS A 711 -0.13 4.92 -3.63
N HIS A 712 0.81 5.85 -3.41
CA HIS A 712 1.30 6.25 -2.09
C HIS A 712 0.17 6.75 -1.19
N LEU A 713 -0.59 7.75 -1.63
CA LEU A 713 -1.68 8.32 -0.82
C LEU A 713 -2.96 7.46 -0.84
N GLY A 714 -3.13 6.59 -1.85
CA GLY A 714 -4.29 5.73 -2.00
C GLY A 714 -4.20 4.44 -1.19
N PHE A 715 -3.28 3.55 -1.60
CA PHE A 715 -3.27 2.14 -1.20
C PHE A 715 -2.46 1.86 0.07
N MET A 716 -1.29 2.51 0.27
CA MET A 716 -0.45 2.25 1.45
C MET A 716 -1.16 2.58 2.77
N PRO A 717 -1.84 3.74 2.94
CA PRO A 717 -2.66 4.03 4.11
C PRO A 717 -3.76 3.00 4.39
N ALA A 718 -4.35 2.40 3.34
CA ALA A 718 -5.39 1.39 3.48
C ALA A 718 -4.81 0.03 3.92
N ILE A 719 -3.62 -0.35 3.42
CA ILE A 719 -2.84 -1.49 3.95
C ILE A 719 -2.52 -1.27 5.42
N GLN A 720 -2.01 -0.09 5.79
CA GLN A 720 -1.66 0.25 7.18
C GLN A 720 -2.86 0.13 8.11
N ARG A 721 -4.03 0.68 7.72
CA ARG A 721 -5.29 0.53 8.46
C ARG A 721 -5.78 -0.90 8.53
N TYR A 722 -5.67 -1.68 7.46
CA TYR A 722 -5.98 -3.12 7.50
C TYR A 722 -5.05 -3.89 8.47
N ARG A 723 -3.74 -3.58 8.50
CA ARG A 723 -2.78 -4.15 9.46
C ARG A 723 -3.04 -3.70 10.90
N GLN A 724 -3.50 -2.47 11.13
CA GLN A 724 -3.97 -1.98 12.43
C GLN A 724 -5.24 -2.72 12.88
N LYS A 725 -6.29 -2.78 12.04
CA LYS A 725 -7.52 -3.56 12.29
C LYS A 725 -7.22 -5.02 12.62
N SER A 726 -6.29 -5.64 11.88
CA SER A 726 -5.89 -7.04 12.07
C SER A 726 -5.13 -7.27 13.40
N ARG A 727 -4.36 -6.31 13.89
CA ARG A 727 -3.77 -6.35 15.25
C ARG A 727 -4.84 -6.18 16.32
N ALA A 728 -5.69 -5.15 16.21
CA ALA A 728 -6.77 -4.89 17.17
C ALA A 728 -7.72 -6.08 17.36
N ILE A 729 -8.01 -6.84 16.29
CA ILE A 729 -8.79 -8.08 16.35
C ILE A 729 -8.10 -9.18 17.18
N LYS A 730 -6.78 -9.35 17.04
CA LYS A 730 -6.01 -10.33 17.84
C LYS A 730 -6.01 -9.95 19.31
N GLU A 731 -5.80 -8.68 19.63
CA GLU A 731 -5.76 -8.22 21.03
C GLU A 731 -7.13 -8.28 21.70
N LEU A 732 -8.21 -7.90 21.00
CA LEU A 732 -9.57 -8.10 21.53
C LEU A 732 -9.90 -9.58 21.75
N GLN A 733 -9.43 -10.49 20.88
CA GLN A 733 -9.63 -11.92 21.08
C GLN A 733 -8.90 -12.41 22.34
N LYS A 734 -7.61 -12.06 22.52
CA LYS A 734 -6.84 -12.37 23.74
C LYS A 734 -7.57 -11.91 25.00
N LEU A 735 -8.06 -10.67 25.02
CA LEU A 735 -8.76 -10.08 26.16
C LEU A 735 -10.11 -10.78 26.48
N ILE A 736 -10.85 -11.20 25.44
CA ILE A 736 -12.07 -12.01 25.62
C ILE A 736 -11.73 -13.39 26.19
N ASP A 737 -10.71 -14.05 25.63
CA ASP A 737 -10.26 -15.38 26.05
C ASP A 737 -9.73 -15.36 27.50
N GLU A 738 -9.10 -14.27 27.93
CA GLU A 738 -8.65 -14.06 29.31
C GLU A 738 -9.80 -13.86 30.29
N ILE A 739 -10.81 -13.04 29.94
CA ILE A 739 -12.01 -12.89 30.79
C ILE A 739 -12.79 -14.22 30.88
N ASP A 740 -12.90 -14.98 29.80
CA ASP A 740 -13.56 -16.30 29.82
C ASP A 740 -12.75 -17.36 30.58
N ARG A 741 -11.41 -17.34 30.49
CA ARG A 741 -10.51 -18.20 31.30
C ARG A 741 -10.61 -17.89 32.80
N THR A 742 -10.72 -16.62 33.17
CA THR A 742 -10.82 -16.18 34.57
C THR A 742 -12.23 -16.29 35.16
N LYS A 743 -13.24 -16.62 34.35
CA LYS A 743 -14.67 -16.63 34.69
C LYS A 743 -15.01 -17.20 36.07
N SER A 744 -14.47 -18.36 36.41
CA SER A 744 -14.70 -19.03 37.71
C SER A 744 -14.31 -18.19 38.94
N HIS A 745 -13.38 -17.26 38.80
CA HIS A 745 -12.87 -16.43 39.90
C HIS A 745 -13.75 -15.20 40.14
N TRP A 746 -14.43 -14.68 39.10
CA TRP A 746 -15.22 -13.45 39.18
C TRP A 746 -16.74 -13.66 39.08
N GLU A 747 -17.23 -14.79 38.56
CA GLU A 747 -18.66 -15.03 38.32
C GLU A 747 -19.54 -14.97 39.58
N ASN A 748 -18.98 -15.33 40.74
CA ASN A 748 -19.67 -15.28 42.04
C ASN A 748 -19.38 -13.99 42.85
N THR A 749 -18.79 -12.96 42.22
CA THR A 749 -18.38 -11.70 42.89
C THR A 749 -19.30 -10.54 42.50
N PRO A 750 -19.35 -9.43 43.26
CA PRO A 750 -20.07 -8.21 42.84
C PRO A 750 -19.58 -7.64 41.50
N TYR A 751 -18.36 -7.97 41.07
CA TYR A 751 -17.81 -7.55 39.78
C TYR A 751 -18.36 -8.35 38.58
N ALA A 752 -19.10 -9.45 38.80
CA ALA A 752 -19.60 -10.32 37.73
C ALA A 752 -20.41 -9.58 36.65
N SER A 753 -21.24 -8.62 37.05
CA SER A 753 -22.01 -7.78 36.12
C SER A 753 -21.10 -6.88 35.26
N ARG A 754 -20.03 -6.32 35.84
CA ARG A 754 -19.06 -5.47 35.15
C ARG A 754 -18.23 -6.29 34.15
N ASN A 755 -17.71 -7.45 34.57
CA ASN A 755 -16.88 -8.30 33.72
C ASN A 755 -17.69 -8.89 32.56
N LYS A 756 -18.93 -9.31 32.80
CA LYS A 756 -19.86 -9.73 31.74
C LYS A 756 -20.16 -8.59 30.76
N GLN A 757 -20.38 -7.36 31.24
CA GLN A 757 -20.57 -6.19 30.37
C GLN A 757 -19.33 -5.88 29.53
N PHE A 758 -18.11 -5.96 30.07
CA PHE A 758 -16.89 -5.78 29.28
C PHE A 758 -16.75 -6.86 28.21
N ARG A 759 -16.92 -8.13 28.59
CA ARG A 759 -16.93 -9.27 27.66
C ARG A 759 -17.90 -9.07 26.51
N ASP A 760 -19.16 -8.71 26.80
CA ASP A 760 -20.20 -8.58 25.78
C ASP A 760 -19.99 -7.32 24.90
N ARG A 761 -19.38 -6.24 25.43
CA ARG A 761 -18.90 -5.09 24.63
C ARG A 761 -17.76 -5.49 23.70
N TRP A 762 -16.72 -6.16 24.20
CA TRP A 762 -15.58 -6.60 23.40
C TRP A 762 -16.01 -7.60 22.34
N LEU A 763 -16.89 -8.56 22.66
CA LEU A 763 -17.44 -9.50 21.68
C LEU A 763 -18.27 -8.80 20.58
N LYS A 764 -18.97 -7.71 20.90
CA LYS A 764 -19.66 -6.86 19.90
C LYS A 764 -18.67 -6.08 19.04
N GLN A 765 -17.62 -5.52 19.63
CA GLN A 765 -16.59 -4.76 18.93
C GLN A 765 -15.72 -5.66 18.04
N LEU A 766 -15.37 -6.86 18.50
CA LEU A 766 -14.71 -7.90 17.70
C LEU A 766 -15.52 -8.23 16.44
N LYS A 767 -16.85 -8.42 16.58
CA LYS A 767 -17.75 -8.64 15.43
C LYS A 767 -17.78 -7.43 14.48
N LYS A 768 -17.78 -6.19 14.99
CA LYS A 768 -17.68 -4.96 14.16
C LYS A 768 -16.35 -4.91 13.39
N LEU A 769 -15.23 -5.18 14.05
CA LEU A 769 -13.89 -5.13 13.47
C LEU A 769 -13.66 -6.26 12.45
N THR A 770 -14.01 -7.51 12.77
CA THR A 770 -13.91 -8.64 11.84
C THR A 770 -14.74 -8.40 10.58
N ARG A 771 -15.94 -7.85 10.71
CA ARG A 771 -16.77 -7.45 9.56
C ARG A 771 -16.09 -6.36 8.72
N SER A 772 -15.49 -5.35 9.34
CA SER A 772 -14.70 -4.32 8.66
C SER A 772 -13.47 -4.89 7.94
N LYS A 773 -12.76 -5.83 8.57
CA LYS A 773 -11.62 -6.54 7.99
C LYS A 773 -12.02 -7.26 6.69
N LEU A 774 -13.08 -8.07 6.73
CA LEU A 774 -13.60 -8.78 5.55
C LEU A 774 -14.05 -7.80 4.44
N CYS A 775 -14.73 -6.70 4.79
CA CYS A 775 -15.08 -5.64 3.82
C CYS A 775 -13.84 -5.00 3.18
N SER A 776 -12.76 -4.85 3.94
CA SER A 776 -11.47 -4.36 3.45
C SER A 776 -10.78 -5.37 2.52
N GLU A 777 -10.89 -6.67 2.77
CA GLU A 777 -10.36 -7.74 1.91
C GLU A 777 -11.07 -7.83 0.55
N VAL A 778 -12.38 -7.58 0.51
CA VAL A 778 -13.12 -7.45 -0.76
C VAL A 778 -12.54 -6.31 -1.60
N CYS A 779 -12.16 -5.19 -0.97
CA CYS A 779 -11.66 -3.98 -1.63
C CYS A 779 -10.16 -4.02 -2.00
N LEU A 780 -9.32 -4.62 -1.14
CA LEU A 780 -7.86 -4.58 -1.24
C LEU A 780 -7.24 -5.84 -1.86
N LEU A 781 -7.84 -7.02 -1.63
CA LEU A 781 -7.32 -8.31 -2.11
C LEU A 781 -8.02 -8.77 -3.40
N ASP A 782 -8.41 -7.82 -4.26
CA ASP A 782 -8.89 -8.11 -5.62
C ASP A 782 -7.69 -8.46 -6.52
N PRO A 783 -7.60 -9.69 -7.08
CA PRO A 783 -6.48 -10.09 -7.93
C PRO A 783 -6.27 -9.15 -9.13
N LYS A 784 -7.34 -8.56 -9.68
CA LYS A 784 -7.22 -7.58 -10.77
C LYS A 784 -6.56 -6.28 -10.32
N LEU A 785 -6.84 -5.83 -9.09
CA LEU A 785 -6.22 -4.65 -8.51
C LEU A 785 -4.74 -4.91 -8.16
N LEU A 786 -4.45 -6.05 -7.53
CA LEU A 786 -3.07 -6.43 -7.17
C LEU A 786 -2.18 -6.55 -8.41
N ASN A 787 -2.69 -7.16 -9.49
CA ASN A 787 -1.96 -7.28 -10.75
C ASN A 787 -1.79 -5.93 -11.47
N ALA A 788 -2.77 -5.01 -11.36
CA ALA A 788 -2.63 -3.64 -11.88
C ALA A 788 -1.58 -2.82 -11.09
N CYS A 789 -1.52 -2.99 -9.77
CA CYS A 789 -0.47 -2.40 -8.93
C CYS A 789 0.91 -2.97 -9.29
N LEU A 790 1.06 -4.29 -9.46
CA LEU A 790 2.34 -4.92 -9.88
C LEU A 790 2.78 -4.43 -11.26
N PHE A 791 1.87 -4.39 -12.24
CA PHE A 791 2.18 -3.88 -13.58
C PHE A 791 2.65 -2.41 -13.54
N PHE A 792 2.00 -1.56 -12.73
CA PHE A 792 2.46 -0.19 -12.56
C PHE A 792 3.81 -0.12 -11.84
N TYR A 793 3.98 -0.85 -10.74
CA TYR A 793 5.24 -0.85 -9.98
C TYR A 793 6.42 -1.43 -10.77
N SER A 794 6.22 -2.37 -11.69
CA SER A 794 7.27 -2.80 -12.63
C SER A 794 7.85 -1.61 -13.44
N SER A 795 6.99 -0.70 -13.92
CA SER A 795 7.44 0.53 -14.59
C SER A 795 8.19 1.50 -13.65
N VAL A 796 7.86 1.50 -12.34
CA VAL A 796 8.57 2.28 -11.32
C VAL A 796 9.93 1.64 -10.99
N CYS A 797 10.01 0.31 -10.95
CA CYS A 797 11.25 -0.45 -10.81
C CYS A 797 12.22 -0.17 -11.97
N GLU A 798 11.75 -0.17 -13.23
CA GLU A 798 12.58 0.22 -14.37
C GLU A 798 13.00 1.70 -14.30
N TYR A 799 12.10 2.62 -13.96
CA TYR A 799 12.43 4.04 -13.73
C TYR A 799 13.55 4.22 -12.69
N LEU A 800 13.46 3.51 -11.55
CA LEU A 800 14.47 3.55 -10.49
C LEU A 800 15.80 2.96 -10.95
N LEU A 801 15.78 1.85 -11.71
CA LEU A 801 17.00 1.25 -12.29
C LEU A 801 17.71 2.22 -13.26
N TYR A 802 16.97 2.92 -14.12
CA TYR A 802 17.54 3.97 -15.00
C TYR A 802 18.12 5.16 -14.20
N GLN A 803 17.47 5.57 -13.10
CA GLN A 803 17.98 6.61 -12.20
C GLN A 803 19.25 6.17 -11.44
N MET A 804 19.34 4.90 -11.04
CA MET A 804 20.51 4.34 -10.35
C MET A 804 21.76 4.27 -11.26
N GLU A 805 21.58 4.02 -12.56
CA GLU A 805 22.65 4.12 -13.56
C GLU A 805 22.85 5.55 -14.12
N GLY A 806 22.03 6.53 -13.71
CA GLY A 806 22.18 7.94 -14.07
C GLY A 806 22.03 8.25 -15.57
N ARG A 807 21.30 7.42 -16.33
CA ARG A 807 21.17 7.52 -17.80
C ARG A 807 19.71 7.68 -18.27
N PRO A 808 19.47 8.20 -19.49
CA PRO A 808 18.13 8.25 -20.06
C PRO A 808 17.49 6.85 -20.22
N ILE A 809 16.16 6.83 -20.25
CA ILE A 809 15.36 5.62 -20.48
C ILE A 809 15.48 5.19 -21.95
N GLU A 810 15.95 3.97 -22.18
CA GLU A 810 16.29 3.41 -23.50
C GLU A 810 15.48 2.13 -23.77
N GLY A 811 14.14 2.24 -23.71
CA GLY A 811 13.24 1.10 -23.84
C GLY A 811 13.13 0.27 -22.55
N ARG A 812 13.23 -1.06 -22.66
CA ARG A 812 13.22 -1.97 -21.52
C ARG A 812 14.57 -1.96 -20.82
N PHE A 813 14.59 -1.92 -19.50
CA PHE A 813 15.84 -1.93 -18.74
C PHE A 813 16.69 -3.17 -19.02
N MET A 814 17.97 -2.93 -19.28
CA MET A 814 19.06 -3.90 -19.40
C MET A 814 20.28 -3.28 -18.74
N ALA A 815 20.88 -3.94 -17.74
CA ALA A 815 22.00 -3.38 -16.98
C ALA A 815 23.22 -3.10 -17.88
N LYS A 816 23.86 -1.95 -17.66
CA LYS A 816 25.12 -1.52 -18.30
C LYS A 816 26.26 -1.40 -17.29
N MET A 817 25.98 -1.35 -15.99
CA MET A 817 26.95 -1.24 -14.90
C MET A 817 26.75 -2.35 -13.85
N SER A 818 27.83 -2.80 -13.20
CA SER A 818 27.71 -3.71 -12.05
C SER A 818 27.25 -2.97 -10.79
N PRO A 819 26.61 -3.63 -9.80
CA PRO A 819 26.16 -2.99 -8.56
C PRO A 819 27.25 -2.20 -7.82
N GLN A 820 28.49 -2.68 -7.85
CA GLN A 820 29.66 -2.02 -7.22
C GLN A 820 30.12 -0.76 -7.96
N GLN A 821 29.80 -0.63 -9.25
CA GLN A 821 30.16 0.53 -10.08
C GLN A 821 29.14 1.67 -9.94
N LEU A 822 27.90 1.38 -9.50
CA LEU A 822 26.85 2.38 -9.33
C LEU A 822 27.27 3.46 -8.33
N GLN A 823 27.10 4.72 -8.71
CA GLN A 823 27.33 5.89 -7.86
C GLN A 823 26.05 6.72 -7.78
N PRO A 824 25.66 7.21 -6.59
CA PRO A 824 24.42 7.94 -6.43
C PRO A 824 24.50 9.32 -7.09
N THR A 825 23.64 9.57 -8.08
CA THR A 825 23.49 10.89 -8.71
C THR A 825 22.75 11.85 -7.77
N ASP A 826 22.93 13.17 -7.95
CA ASP A 826 22.17 14.18 -7.20
C ASP A 826 20.64 13.97 -7.35
N ALA A 827 20.19 13.63 -8.56
CA ALA A 827 18.78 13.40 -8.86
C ALA A 827 18.23 12.16 -8.13
N PHE A 828 18.93 11.02 -8.18
CA PHE A 828 18.53 9.83 -7.41
C PHE A 828 18.56 10.09 -5.89
N SER A 829 19.57 10.83 -5.42
CA SER A 829 19.74 11.23 -4.02
C SER A 829 18.59 12.10 -3.48
N ALA A 830 17.93 12.83 -4.38
CA ALA A 830 16.79 13.71 -4.12
C ALA A 830 15.41 13.06 -4.34
N LEU A 831 15.32 11.78 -4.71
CA LEU A 831 14.04 11.06 -4.76
C LEU A 831 13.58 10.64 -3.34
N PRO A 832 12.27 10.56 -3.07
CA PRO A 832 11.73 10.12 -1.78
C PRO A 832 12.04 8.65 -1.45
N GLU A 833 12.23 8.33 -0.16
CA GLU A 833 12.40 6.94 0.31
C GLU A 833 11.18 6.06 -0.02
N TRP A 834 9.97 6.64 -0.03
CA TRP A 834 8.73 5.91 -0.30
C TRP A 834 8.64 5.35 -1.73
N TYR A 835 9.43 5.87 -2.69
CA TYR A 835 9.52 5.28 -4.04
C TYR A 835 10.04 3.83 -3.99
N ILE A 836 10.81 3.46 -2.96
CA ILE A 836 11.27 2.09 -2.72
C ILE A 836 10.41 1.41 -1.64
N ASP A 837 10.12 2.13 -0.54
CA ASP A 837 9.48 1.54 0.63
C ASP A 837 8.03 1.08 0.38
N ASP A 838 7.26 1.83 -0.42
CA ASP A 838 5.89 1.45 -0.81
C ASP A 838 5.85 0.14 -1.61
N ILE A 839 6.82 -0.05 -2.52
CA ILE A 839 6.90 -1.25 -3.37
C ILE A 839 7.17 -2.48 -2.50
N ALA A 840 8.11 -2.36 -1.56
CA ALA A 840 8.43 -3.43 -0.63
C ALA A 840 7.27 -3.73 0.34
N GLU A 841 6.65 -2.71 0.94
CA GLU A 841 5.50 -2.86 1.85
C GLU A 841 4.27 -3.46 1.14
N PHE A 842 4.01 -3.06 -0.11
CA PHE A 842 2.98 -3.64 -0.97
C PHE A 842 3.24 -5.11 -1.24
N ILE A 843 4.46 -5.48 -1.66
CA ILE A 843 4.82 -6.87 -1.97
C ILE A 843 4.72 -7.74 -0.71
N LEU A 844 5.20 -7.28 0.45
CA LEU A 844 5.05 -8.01 1.72
C LEU A 844 3.58 -8.21 2.11
N PHE A 845 2.74 -7.19 1.98
CA PHE A 845 1.30 -7.29 2.21
C PHE A 845 0.64 -8.31 1.26
N ALA A 846 0.93 -8.23 -0.03
CA ALA A 846 0.32 -9.07 -1.05
C ALA A 846 0.81 -10.53 -0.94
N MET A 847 2.09 -10.78 -0.62
CA MET A 847 2.60 -12.13 -0.34
C MET A 847 1.96 -12.73 0.92
N GLN A 848 1.70 -11.92 1.95
CA GLN A 848 1.06 -12.39 3.19
C GLN A 848 -0.42 -12.77 3.01
N HIS A 849 -1.12 -12.17 2.04
CA HIS A 849 -2.59 -12.26 1.95
C HIS A 849 -3.18 -12.76 0.60
N ALA A 850 -2.40 -12.74 -0.48
CA ALA A 850 -2.83 -13.10 -1.85
C ALA A 850 -1.70 -13.81 -2.63
N GLN A 851 -0.90 -14.62 -1.92
CA GLN A 851 0.34 -15.24 -2.41
C GLN A 851 0.22 -15.94 -3.78
N ASN A 852 -0.91 -16.59 -4.05
CA ASN A 852 -1.12 -17.36 -5.28
C ASN A 852 -1.39 -16.45 -6.49
N ASP A 853 -2.11 -15.34 -6.29
CA ASP A 853 -2.47 -14.41 -7.34
C ASP A 853 -1.24 -13.66 -7.87
N ILE A 854 -0.37 -13.22 -6.96
CA ILE A 854 0.77 -12.35 -7.32
C ILE A 854 2.04 -13.09 -7.77
N ARG A 855 2.23 -14.36 -7.40
CA ARG A 855 3.44 -15.15 -7.76
C ARG A 855 3.65 -15.31 -9.27
N HIS A 856 2.60 -15.09 -10.06
CA HIS A 856 2.63 -15.12 -11.54
C HIS A 856 2.63 -13.73 -12.19
N ALA A 857 2.48 -12.66 -11.40
CA ALA A 857 2.41 -11.27 -11.86
C ALA A 857 3.64 -10.43 -11.46
N ILE A 858 4.51 -10.94 -10.58
CA ILE A 858 5.87 -10.41 -10.37
C ILE A 858 6.71 -10.79 -11.59
N ASP A 859 7.28 -9.78 -12.25
CA ASP A 859 8.07 -9.95 -13.46
C ASP A 859 9.59 -9.83 -13.21
N LEU A 860 10.38 -9.98 -14.28
CA LEU A 860 11.82 -9.86 -14.23
C LEU A 860 12.27 -8.46 -13.78
N SER A 861 11.56 -7.41 -14.16
CA SER A 861 11.97 -6.02 -13.88
C SER A 861 11.85 -5.69 -12.38
N ILE A 862 10.85 -6.23 -11.68
CA ILE A 862 10.76 -6.20 -10.21
C ILE A 862 11.89 -7.02 -9.57
N ILE A 863 12.23 -8.20 -10.11
CA ILE A 863 13.31 -9.06 -9.60
C ILE A 863 14.69 -8.38 -9.76
N THR A 864 14.99 -7.83 -10.95
CA THR A 864 16.24 -7.12 -11.23
C THR A 864 16.38 -5.88 -10.35
N TRP A 865 15.30 -5.12 -10.13
CA TRP A 865 15.29 -3.98 -9.20
C TRP A 865 15.59 -4.41 -7.76
N LEU A 866 14.85 -5.40 -7.25
CA LEU A 866 15.03 -5.93 -5.89
C LEU A 866 16.48 -6.39 -5.66
N LEU A 867 17.02 -7.19 -6.58
CA LEU A 867 18.39 -7.68 -6.50
C LEU A 867 19.41 -6.55 -6.65
N THR A 868 19.18 -5.55 -7.50
CA THR A 868 20.11 -4.41 -7.65
C THR A 868 20.16 -3.56 -6.38
N CYS A 869 19.02 -3.26 -5.76
CA CYS A 869 18.97 -2.50 -4.50
C CYS A 869 19.59 -3.26 -3.32
N VAL A 870 19.40 -4.59 -3.23
CA VAL A 870 20.08 -5.42 -2.22
C VAL A 870 21.58 -5.59 -2.50
N CYS A 871 21.99 -5.63 -3.77
CA CYS A 871 23.41 -5.77 -4.15
C CYS A 871 24.20 -4.45 -4.05
N ALA A 872 23.55 -3.29 -4.19
CA ALA A 872 24.14 -1.95 -4.09
C ALA A 872 23.60 -1.16 -2.87
N PRO A 873 23.75 -1.67 -1.62
CA PRO A 873 23.15 -1.05 -0.44
C PRO A 873 23.70 0.36 -0.18
N HIS A 874 24.92 0.67 -0.64
CA HIS A 874 25.53 2.00 -0.53
C HIS A 874 24.77 3.10 -1.28
N MET A 875 23.84 2.75 -2.18
CA MET A 875 22.97 3.70 -2.88
C MET A 875 21.87 4.25 -1.96
N ILE A 876 21.40 3.48 -0.98
CA ILE A 876 20.33 3.86 -0.05
C ILE A 876 20.96 4.25 1.30
N LYS A 877 20.61 5.41 1.87
CA LYS A 877 21.19 5.88 3.14
C LYS A 877 20.56 5.23 4.37
N ASN A 878 19.27 4.89 4.30
CA ASN A 878 18.52 4.28 5.38
C ASN A 878 18.62 2.74 5.33
N PRO A 879 19.34 2.07 6.27
CA PRO A 879 19.55 0.63 6.22
C PRO A 879 18.27 -0.17 6.44
N TYR A 880 17.23 0.41 7.05
CA TYR A 880 15.95 -0.26 7.30
C TYR A 880 15.13 -0.47 6.01
N VAL A 881 15.32 0.38 4.99
CA VAL A 881 14.74 0.18 3.66
C VAL A 881 15.40 -1.03 2.99
N THR A 882 16.73 -1.12 3.03
CA THR A 882 17.48 -2.31 2.57
C THR A 882 17.08 -3.57 3.34
N ALA A 883 16.87 -3.48 4.66
CA ALA A 883 16.38 -4.58 5.48
C ALA A 883 14.99 -5.06 5.06
N LYS A 884 14.07 -4.16 4.68
CA LYS A 884 12.75 -4.52 4.16
C LYS A 884 12.84 -5.19 2.78
N LEU A 885 13.78 -4.77 1.93
CA LEU A 885 14.08 -5.47 0.67
C LEU A 885 14.63 -6.89 0.91
N VAL A 886 15.44 -7.09 1.95
CA VAL A 886 15.86 -8.43 2.39
C VAL A 886 14.68 -9.24 2.96
N GLU A 887 13.72 -8.63 3.67
CA GLU A 887 12.45 -9.29 4.08
C GLU A 887 11.65 -9.74 2.83
N VAL A 888 11.57 -8.92 1.77
CA VAL A 888 10.92 -9.29 0.49
C VAL A 888 11.63 -10.48 -0.17
N LEU A 889 12.96 -10.43 -0.29
CA LEU A 889 13.75 -11.48 -0.93
C LEU A 889 13.63 -12.81 -0.16
N PHE A 890 13.65 -12.75 1.18
CA PHE A 890 13.36 -13.89 2.05
C PHE A 890 11.94 -14.44 1.80
N VAL A 891 10.90 -13.60 1.78
CA VAL A 891 9.52 -14.03 1.53
C VAL A 891 9.33 -14.63 0.13
N PHE A 892 10.10 -14.19 -0.87
CA PHE A 892 10.15 -14.82 -2.19
C PHE A 892 10.85 -16.19 -2.20
N SER A 893 11.88 -16.38 -1.36
CA SER A 893 12.56 -17.68 -1.22
C SER A 893 11.67 -18.75 -0.58
N LEU A 894 10.73 -18.37 0.29
CA LEU A 894 9.93 -19.29 1.12
C LEU A 894 9.03 -20.27 0.34
N GLY A 895 9.03 -21.52 0.83
CA GLY A 895 8.15 -22.60 0.41
C GLY A 895 8.79 -23.55 -0.62
N PRO A 896 8.01 -24.48 -1.21
CA PRO A 896 8.53 -25.36 -2.25
C PRO A 896 8.97 -24.56 -3.49
N ALA A 897 9.95 -25.11 -4.22
CA ALA A 897 10.50 -24.50 -5.42
C ALA A 897 9.37 -24.15 -6.41
N ASN A 898 9.36 -22.89 -6.85
CA ASN A 898 8.27 -22.28 -7.61
C ASN A 898 8.84 -21.27 -8.60
N VAL A 899 8.04 -20.84 -9.59
CA VAL A 899 8.51 -20.01 -10.72
C VAL A 899 9.26 -18.75 -10.27
N LEU A 900 8.78 -18.07 -9.23
CA LEU A 900 9.40 -16.86 -8.69
C LEU A 900 10.75 -17.16 -8.00
N ASN A 901 10.79 -18.15 -7.11
CA ASN A 901 12.01 -18.63 -6.46
C ASN A 901 13.07 -19.06 -7.51
N VAL A 902 12.67 -19.82 -8.53
CA VAL A 902 13.54 -20.24 -9.64
C VAL A 902 14.03 -19.05 -10.47
N ALA A 903 13.18 -18.06 -10.77
CA ALA A 903 13.58 -16.87 -11.52
C ALA A 903 14.62 -16.01 -10.77
N ILE A 904 14.52 -15.94 -9.44
CA ILE A 904 15.48 -15.21 -8.59
C ILE A 904 16.84 -15.90 -8.57
N TRP A 905 16.90 -17.21 -8.29
CA TRP A 905 18.15 -17.96 -8.24
C TRP A 905 18.79 -18.18 -9.63
N ASN A 906 18.03 -17.99 -10.71
CA ASN A 906 18.58 -17.98 -12.08
C ASN A 906 18.99 -16.57 -12.56
N HIS A 907 18.83 -15.52 -11.74
CA HIS A 907 19.24 -14.16 -12.09
C HIS A 907 20.75 -13.97 -11.91
N GLU A 908 21.41 -13.30 -12.87
CA GLU A 908 22.87 -13.09 -12.89
C GLU A 908 23.41 -12.54 -11.55
N LEU A 909 22.79 -11.48 -11.01
CA LEU A 909 23.17 -10.90 -9.71
C LEU A 909 23.11 -11.89 -8.54
N ALA A 910 22.18 -12.85 -8.54
CA ALA A 910 22.10 -13.87 -7.49
C ALA A 910 23.29 -14.84 -7.54
N GLN A 911 23.72 -15.18 -8.76
CA GLN A 911 24.82 -16.10 -9.06
C GLN A 911 26.22 -15.45 -9.02
N THR A 912 26.31 -14.13 -8.80
CA THR A 912 27.59 -13.39 -8.89
C THR A 912 27.89 -12.46 -7.72
N VAL A 913 26.90 -11.68 -7.25
CA VAL A 913 27.14 -10.56 -6.29
C VAL A 913 26.38 -10.73 -4.98
N LEU A 914 25.17 -11.28 -5.03
CA LEU A 914 24.24 -11.33 -3.90
C LEU A 914 24.85 -11.95 -2.63
N CYS A 915 25.68 -12.99 -2.76
CA CYS A 915 26.33 -13.64 -1.63
C CYS A 915 27.22 -12.66 -0.83
N SER A 916 28.13 -11.97 -1.52
CA SER A 916 29.04 -10.98 -0.93
C SER A 916 28.27 -9.77 -0.37
N SER A 917 27.27 -9.25 -1.10
CA SER A 917 26.46 -8.12 -0.62
C SER A 917 25.61 -8.48 0.62
N LEU A 918 25.07 -9.70 0.72
CA LEU A 918 24.38 -10.16 1.92
C LEU A 918 25.35 -10.36 3.10
N MET A 919 26.56 -10.88 2.87
CA MET A 919 27.58 -11.03 3.92
C MET A 919 28.03 -9.66 4.45
N LYS A 920 28.26 -8.71 3.55
CA LYS A 920 28.58 -7.33 3.94
C LYS A 920 27.43 -6.70 4.72
N PHE A 921 26.18 -6.80 4.23
CA PHE A 921 25.03 -6.22 4.92
C PHE A 921 24.79 -6.85 6.31
N TYR A 922 25.07 -8.15 6.50
CA TYR A 922 25.04 -8.84 7.80
C TYR A 922 26.02 -8.22 8.82
N VAL A 923 27.15 -7.68 8.36
CA VAL A 923 28.17 -6.99 9.17
C VAL A 923 27.79 -5.52 9.39
N ASP A 924 27.45 -4.79 8.32
CA ASP A 924 27.17 -3.35 8.36
C ASP A 924 26.01 -2.99 9.32
N ILE A 925 25.04 -3.89 9.51
CA ILE A 925 23.89 -3.72 10.43
C ILE A 925 24.20 -3.91 11.93
N GLU A 926 25.48 -4.06 12.31
CA GLU A 926 25.90 -4.04 13.73
C GLU A 926 26.04 -2.61 14.29
N THR A 927 26.15 -1.57 13.43
CA THR A 927 26.42 -0.18 13.85
C THR A 927 25.60 0.87 13.08
N THR A 928 24.28 0.67 13.03
CA THR A 928 23.26 1.59 12.49
C THR A 928 22.90 2.76 13.42
N GLY A 929 23.14 2.65 14.74
CA GLY A 929 23.08 3.74 15.70
C GLY A 929 21.67 4.15 16.17
N GLN A 930 20.74 3.22 16.36
CA GLN A 930 19.36 3.50 16.79
C GLN A 930 18.98 2.82 18.11
N SER A 931 17.93 3.30 18.79
CA SER A 931 17.56 2.81 20.13
C SER A 931 16.87 1.43 20.16
N THR A 932 16.38 0.91 19.03
CA THR A 932 15.81 -0.46 18.90
C THR A 932 16.75 -1.45 18.19
N GLU A 933 17.83 -0.94 17.61
CA GLU A 933 18.84 -1.62 16.78
C GLU A 933 19.21 -3.03 17.25
N PHE A 934 19.49 -3.16 18.55
CA PHE A 934 20.01 -4.40 19.14
C PHE A 934 19.10 -5.61 18.88
N TYR A 935 17.79 -5.41 18.70
CA TYR A 935 16.82 -6.47 18.46
C TYR A 935 16.43 -6.60 16.98
N ASP A 936 16.35 -5.48 16.26
CA ASP A 936 16.05 -5.47 14.83
C ASP A 936 17.12 -6.23 14.04
N LYS A 937 18.40 -6.07 14.40
CA LYS A 937 19.54 -6.73 13.74
C LYS A 937 19.39 -8.26 13.67
N PHE A 938 18.91 -8.91 14.73
CA PHE A 938 18.74 -10.37 14.75
C PHE A 938 17.63 -10.84 13.81
N THR A 939 16.58 -10.03 13.62
CA THR A 939 15.50 -10.32 12.64
C THR A 939 16.02 -10.21 11.21
N ILE A 940 16.86 -9.20 10.93
CA ILE A 940 17.53 -9.05 9.64
C ILE A 940 18.46 -10.24 9.38
N ARG A 941 19.32 -10.58 10.34
CA ARG A 941 20.24 -11.72 10.25
C ARG A 941 19.53 -13.05 10.08
N TYR A 942 18.36 -13.25 10.70
CA TYR A 942 17.51 -14.43 10.49
C TYR A 942 17.06 -14.58 9.03
N HIS A 943 16.60 -13.49 8.40
CA HIS A 943 16.24 -13.50 6.97
C HIS A 943 17.46 -13.85 6.09
N ILE A 944 18.63 -13.28 6.40
CA ILE A 944 19.88 -13.55 5.67
C ILE A 944 20.33 -15.01 5.85
N SER A 945 20.32 -15.56 7.06
CA SER A 945 20.68 -16.96 7.33
C SER A 945 19.81 -17.95 6.55
N HIS A 946 18.52 -17.65 6.38
CA HIS A 946 17.62 -18.49 5.59
C HIS A 946 17.92 -18.39 4.08
N LEU A 947 18.23 -17.19 3.58
CA LEU A 947 18.67 -16.99 2.19
C LEU A 947 19.98 -17.75 1.92
N PHE A 948 20.97 -17.66 2.81
CA PHE A 948 22.22 -18.43 2.69
C PHE A 948 21.98 -19.95 2.72
N LYS A 949 21.03 -20.44 3.53
CA LYS A 949 20.64 -21.85 3.52
C LYS A 949 20.05 -22.29 2.17
N SER A 950 19.14 -21.52 1.60
CA SER A 950 18.61 -21.78 0.24
C SER A 950 19.69 -21.69 -0.86
N MET A 951 20.68 -20.80 -0.70
CA MET A 951 21.86 -20.75 -1.58
C MET A 951 22.75 -21.99 -1.41
N TRP A 952 22.93 -22.50 -0.18
CA TRP A 952 23.78 -23.66 0.10
C TRP A 952 23.23 -24.98 -0.46
N GLU A 953 21.90 -25.09 -0.62
CA GLU A 953 21.22 -26.18 -1.32
C GLU A 953 21.48 -26.17 -2.84
N SER A 954 21.91 -25.04 -3.41
CA SER A 954 22.21 -24.89 -4.84
C SER A 954 23.72 -25.00 -5.12
N PRO A 955 24.19 -25.92 -5.97
CA PRO A 955 25.63 -26.15 -6.17
C PRO A 955 26.35 -24.93 -6.78
N VAL A 956 25.66 -24.16 -7.63
CA VAL A 956 26.20 -22.91 -8.23
C VAL A 956 26.45 -21.87 -7.14
N HIS A 957 25.46 -21.59 -6.30
CA HIS A 957 25.56 -20.58 -5.25
C HIS A 957 26.47 -21.00 -4.10
N ARG A 958 26.53 -22.30 -3.77
CA ARG A 958 27.54 -22.85 -2.85
C ARG A 958 28.96 -22.56 -3.34
N GLN A 959 29.26 -22.78 -4.63
CA GLN A 959 30.58 -22.48 -5.17
C GLN A 959 30.92 -20.98 -5.10
N VAL A 960 29.94 -20.09 -5.31
CA VAL A 960 30.13 -18.64 -5.10
C VAL A 960 30.50 -18.33 -3.65
N MET A 961 29.84 -18.96 -2.68
CA MET A 961 30.12 -18.77 -1.25
C MET A 961 31.51 -19.27 -0.85
N ILE A 962 31.95 -20.41 -1.40
CA ILE A 962 33.32 -20.96 -1.22
C ILE A 962 34.37 -20.04 -1.87
N ASN A 963 34.05 -19.47 -3.05
CA ASN A 963 34.96 -18.55 -3.73
C ASN A 963 35.12 -17.23 -2.95
N GLU A 964 34.05 -16.72 -2.32
CA GLU A 964 34.09 -15.54 -1.45
C GLU A 964 34.90 -15.81 -0.17
N SER A 965 34.72 -16.99 0.44
CA SER A 965 35.41 -17.34 1.68
C SER A 965 36.94 -17.42 1.56
N ASN A 966 37.42 -17.77 0.36
CA ASN A 966 38.85 -17.86 0.07
C ASN A 966 39.51 -16.49 -0.20
N ASN A 967 38.73 -15.47 -0.59
CA ASN A 967 39.26 -14.17 -1.04
C ASN A 967 38.92 -13.00 -0.10
N GLY A 968 37.86 -13.09 0.70
CA GLY A 968 37.29 -11.92 1.39
C GLY A 968 37.81 -11.66 2.80
N LYS A 969 38.42 -10.48 3.03
CA LYS A 969 38.45 -9.85 4.38
C LYS A 969 37.02 -9.72 4.96
N GLN A 970 36.00 -9.62 4.10
CA GLN A 970 34.59 -9.58 4.51
C GLN A 970 34.08 -10.90 5.11
N PHE A 971 34.53 -12.06 4.61
CA PHE A 971 34.12 -13.36 5.16
C PHE A 971 34.61 -13.52 6.61
N VAL A 972 35.83 -13.06 6.92
CA VAL A 972 36.38 -13.02 8.28
C VAL A 972 35.52 -12.16 9.21
N LYS A 973 35.10 -10.97 8.76
CA LYS A 973 34.19 -10.09 9.52
C LYS A 973 32.79 -10.72 9.70
N PHE A 974 32.24 -11.38 8.68
CA PHE A 974 30.99 -12.12 8.75
C PHE A 974 31.03 -13.25 9.78
N ILE A 975 32.08 -14.09 9.77
CA ILE A 975 32.26 -15.15 10.78
C ILE A 975 32.48 -14.57 12.18
N ASN A 976 33.18 -13.45 12.33
CA ASN A 976 33.32 -12.77 13.61
C ASN A 976 31.97 -12.27 14.18
N MET A 977 31.08 -11.74 13.32
CA MET A 977 29.72 -11.38 13.73
C MET A 977 28.84 -12.61 14.03
N LEU A 978 28.99 -13.70 13.26
CA LEU A 978 28.27 -14.95 13.51
C LEU A 978 28.70 -15.59 14.86
N MET A 979 29.97 -15.45 15.24
CA MET A 979 30.47 -15.79 16.58
C MET A 979 29.89 -14.89 17.67
N ASN A 980 29.79 -13.57 17.46
CA ASN A 980 29.13 -12.66 18.41
C ASN A 980 27.70 -13.14 18.72
N ASP A 981 26.91 -13.34 17.66
CA ASP A 981 25.50 -13.70 17.78
C ASP A 981 25.31 -15.09 18.36
N THR A 982 26.11 -16.09 17.95
CA THR A 982 26.00 -17.44 18.51
C THR A 982 26.41 -17.50 19.99
N THR A 983 27.39 -16.69 20.41
CA THR A 983 27.73 -16.55 21.84
C THR A 983 26.56 -15.94 22.63
N PHE A 984 26.04 -14.79 22.19
CA PHE A 984 24.97 -14.08 22.90
C PHE A 984 23.64 -14.85 22.93
N LEU A 985 23.20 -15.36 21.77
CA LEU A 985 21.90 -16.01 21.62
C LEU A 985 21.84 -17.33 22.41
N LEU A 986 22.94 -18.10 22.45
CA LEU A 986 22.98 -19.31 23.27
C LEU A 986 22.99 -18.96 24.76
N ASP A 987 23.82 -18.03 25.23
CA ASP A 987 23.91 -17.68 26.65
C ASP A 987 22.57 -17.13 27.21
N GLU A 988 21.96 -16.16 26.54
CA GLU A 988 20.63 -15.66 26.96
C GLU A 988 19.55 -16.74 26.84
N CYS A 989 19.53 -17.59 25.79
CA CYS A 989 18.48 -18.63 25.69
C CYS A 989 18.62 -19.71 26.77
N LEU A 990 19.85 -20.08 27.15
CA LEU A 990 20.13 -21.07 28.18
C LEU A 990 19.84 -20.51 29.59
N GLU A 991 20.19 -19.25 29.86
CA GLU A 991 19.83 -18.59 31.12
C GLU A 991 18.32 -18.35 31.24
N ASN A 992 17.62 -18.01 30.14
CA ASN A 992 16.15 -17.97 30.13
C ASN A 992 15.55 -19.36 30.40
N LEU A 993 16.05 -20.44 29.78
CA LEU A 993 15.62 -21.82 30.08
C LEU A 993 15.81 -22.19 31.55
N LYS A 994 16.94 -21.78 32.15
CA LYS A 994 17.26 -21.97 33.58
C LYS A 994 16.30 -21.19 34.49
N ARG A 995 16.00 -19.92 34.19
CA ARG A 995 15.00 -19.12 34.94
C ARG A 995 13.58 -19.68 34.83
N ILE A 996 13.19 -20.16 33.64
CA ILE A 996 11.93 -20.89 33.41
C ILE A 996 11.88 -22.16 34.26
N HIS A 997 12.94 -22.99 34.25
CA HIS A 997 13.02 -24.23 35.00
C HIS A 997 12.94 -24.01 36.52
N GLN A 998 13.70 -23.05 37.06
CA GLN A 998 13.66 -22.68 38.48
C GLN A 998 12.26 -22.22 38.90
N THR A 999 11.60 -21.37 38.09
CA THR A 999 10.24 -20.91 38.37
C THR A 999 9.22 -22.05 38.28
N GLN A 1000 9.36 -22.96 37.30
CA GLN A 1000 8.52 -24.16 37.18
C GLN A 1000 8.69 -25.13 38.37
N ILE A 1001 9.90 -25.26 38.94
CA ILE A 1001 10.13 -26.04 40.17
C ILE A 1001 9.45 -25.38 41.36
N LEU A 1002 9.62 -24.07 41.55
CA LEU A 1002 8.98 -23.33 42.66
C LEU A 1002 7.45 -23.48 42.63
N MET A 1003 6.84 -23.43 41.44
CA MET A 1003 5.41 -23.69 41.22
C MET A 1003 4.98 -25.15 41.44
N MET A 1004 5.89 -26.13 41.39
CA MET A 1004 5.60 -27.54 41.72
C MET A 1004 5.60 -27.79 43.23
N SER A 1005 6.39 -27.05 43.99
CA SER A 1005 6.44 -27.14 45.45
C SER A 1005 5.29 -26.37 46.10
N GLU A 1006 4.09 -26.97 46.19
CA GLU A 1006 2.90 -26.40 46.84
C GLU A 1006 3.16 -25.60 48.14
N PRO A 1007 3.90 -26.12 49.15
CA PRO A 1007 4.14 -25.36 50.38
C PRO A 1007 5.08 -24.17 50.19
N ALA A 1008 6.02 -24.21 49.24
CA ALA A 1008 6.88 -23.07 48.94
C ALA A 1008 6.12 -22.00 48.15
N TRP A 1009 5.36 -22.40 47.12
CA TRP A 1009 4.56 -21.49 46.32
C TRP A 1009 3.47 -20.78 47.15
N SER A 1010 2.79 -21.52 48.03
CA SER A 1010 1.72 -20.99 48.88
C SER A 1010 2.23 -20.04 49.99
N ASN A 1011 3.54 -20.08 50.30
CA ASN A 1011 4.18 -19.17 51.23
C ASN A 1011 4.61 -17.83 50.58
N LEU A 1012 4.59 -17.71 49.25
CA LEU A 1012 4.77 -16.41 48.58
C LEU A 1012 3.47 -15.59 48.67
N GLY A 1013 3.59 -14.29 48.94
CA GLY A 1013 2.45 -13.38 48.86
C GLY A 1013 1.90 -13.24 47.43
N SER A 1014 0.60 -12.98 47.28
CA SER A 1014 -0.08 -12.99 45.97
C SER A 1014 0.55 -12.05 44.93
N GLU A 1015 1.09 -10.91 45.36
CA GLU A 1015 1.85 -9.97 44.52
C GLU A 1015 3.15 -10.59 43.98
N GLN A 1016 3.88 -11.34 44.82
CA GLN A 1016 5.08 -12.06 44.42
C GLN A 1016 4.76 -13.23 43.48
N GLN A 1017 3.65 -13.95 43.73
CA GLN A 1017 3.16 -14.98 42.82
C GLN A 1017 2.82 -14.39 41.44
N GLN A 1018 2.10 -13.26 41.39
CA GLN A 1018 1.75 -12.57 40.15
C GLN A 1018 3.00 -12.04 39.41
N SER A 1019 3.96 -11.46 40.14
CA SER A 1019 5.25 -11.02 39.59
C SER A 1019 6.03 -12.20 38.98
N ARG A 1020 6.11 -13.35 39.66
CA ARG A 1020 6.76 -14.56 39.14
C ARG A 1020 6.05 -15.15 37.92
N LEU A 1021 4.72 -15.09 37.87
CA LEU A 1021 3.94 -15.50 36.68
C LEU A 1021 4.16 -14.55 35.50
N SER A 1022 4.28 -13.24 35.74
CA SER A 1022 4.61 -12.27 34.70
C SER A 1022 6.03 -12.47 34.16
N GLN A 1023 7.02 -12.65 35.04
CA GLN A 1023 8.39 -12.95 34.63
C GLN A 1023 8.47 -14.24 33.83
N LEU A 1024 7.76 -15.30 34.25
CA LEU A 1024 7.68 -16.55 33.50
C LEU A 1024 7.14 -16.32 32.08
N ALA A 1025 6.08 -15.52 31.91
CA ALA A 1025 5.54 -15.22 30.59
C ALA A 1025 6.54 -14.45 29.69
N THR A 1026 7.29 -13.50 30.25
CA THR A 1026 8.37 -12.78 29.56
C THR A 1026 9.51 -13.73 29.16
N ASP A 1027 10.03 -14.51 30.11
CA ASP A 1027 11.13 -15.45 29.90
C ASP A 1027 10.76 -16.51 28.86
N GLU A 1028 9.54 -17.07 28.91
CA GLU A 1028 9.04 -18.03 27.91
C GLU A 1028 8.93 -17.45 26.49
N ARG A 1029 8.63 -16.15 26.35
CA ARG A 1029 8.57 -15.44 25.06
C ARG A 1029 9.98 -15.15 24.52
N GLN A 1030 10.85 -14.60 25.35
CA GLN A 1030 12.25 -14.29 24.99
C GLN A 1030 13.01 -15.58 24.63
N CYS A 1031 12.91 -16.62 25.47
CA CYS A 1031 13.49 -17.95 25.24
C CYS A 1031 13.14 -18.51 23.85
N ARG A 1032 11.85 -18.49 23.48
CA ARG A 1032 11.40 -19.00 22.17
C ARG A 1032 11.96 -18.18 21.00
N SER A 1033 12.10 -16.87 21.15
CA SER A 1033 12.69 -16.00 20.13
C SER A 1033 14.18 -16.33 19.94
N TYR A 1034 14.95 -16.29 21.02
CA TYR A 1034 16.39 -16.57 20.99
C TYR A 1034 16.71 -18.01 20.57
N LEU A 1035 15.93 -19.02 20.99
CA LEU A 1035 16.11 -20.41 20.52
C LEU A 1035 15.86 -20.57 19.02
N THR A 1036 14.92 -19.81 18.45
CA THR A 1036 14.67 -19.83 17.00
C THR A 1036 15.88 -19.25 16.25
N LEU A 1037 16.43 -18.14 16.74
CA LEU A 1037 17.61 -17.49 16.19
C LEU A 1037 18.87 -18.34 16.32
N ALA A 1038 19.16 -18.82 17.54
CA ALA A 1038 20.33 -19.64 17.85
C ALA A 1038 20.36 -20.95 17.05
N ARG A 1039 19.20 -21.54 16.75
CA ARG A 1039 19.12 -22.74 15.91
C ARG A 1039 19.59 -22.45 14.49
N GLU A 1040 19.11 -21.37 13.85
CA GLU A 1040 19.52 -21.06 12.48
C GLU A 1040 20.99 -20.59 12.41
N THR A 1041 21.53 -19.88 13.43
CA THR A 1041 22.95 -19.49 13.44
C THR A 1041 23.89 -20.66 13.67
N VAL A 1042 23.55 -21.60 14.57
CA VAL A 1042 24.34 -22.84 14.77
C VAL A 1042 24.20 -23.78 13.57
N GLU A 1043 23.02 -23.86 12.95
CA GLU A 1043 22.84 -24.61 11.70
C GLU A 1043 23.66 -24.02 10.54
N MET A 1044 23.81 -22.69 10.49
CA MET A 1044 24.71 -22.02 9.54
C MET A 1044 26.20 -22.28 9.83
N PHE A 1045 26.64 -22.21 11.08
CA PHE A 1045 27.99 -22.66 11.45
C PHE A 1045 28.25 -24.12 11.05
N HIS A 1046 27.28 -24.99 11.28
CA HIS A 1046 27.37 -26.42 11.02
C HIS A 1046 27.61 -26.72 9.53
N TYR A 1047 26.79 -26.17 8.62
CA TYR A 1047 26.99 -26.44 7.18
C TYR A 1047 28.18 -25.69 6.58
N LEU A 1048 28.53 -24.49 7.09
CA LEU A 1048 29.69 -23.76 6.59
C LEU A 1048 31.00 -24.48 6.93
N THR A 1049 31.15 -24.97 8.16
CA THR A 1049 32.38 -25.64 8.62
C THR A 1049 32.66 -26.99 7.95
N ASP A 1050 31.65 -27.63 7.34
CA ASP A 1050 31.80 -28.91 6.64
C ASP A 1050 32.65 -28.76 5.36
N ASP A 1051 32.30 -27.81 4.48
CA ASP A 1051 33.03 -27.53 3.24
C ASP A 1051 34.11 -26.43 3.38
N ILE A 1052 33.91 -25.42 4.23
CA ILE A 1052 34.78 -24.24 4.35
C ILE A 1052 35.50 -24.26 5.71
N LYS A 1053 36.82 -24.51 5.70
CA LYS A 1053 37.60 -24.75 6.94
C LYS A 1053 38.68 -23.70 7.21
N GLU A 1054 39.49 -23.34 6.20
CA GLU A 1054 40.63 -22.43 6.38
C GLU A 1054 40.28 -21.05 6.99
N PRO A 1055 39.15 -20.40 6.64
CA PRO A 1055 38.82 -19.10 7.24
C PRO A 1055 38.58 -19.17 8.75
N PHE A 1056 38.00 -20.26 9.26
CA PHE A 1056 37.79 -20.50 10.69
C PHE A 1056 39.10 -20.77 11.45
N MET A 1057 40.16 -21.14 10.73
CA MET A 1057 41.49 -21.45 11.27
C MET A 1057 42.44 -20.26 11.33
N ARG A 1058 42.02 -19.06 10.90
CA ARG A 1058 42.85 -17.84 10.97
C ARG A 1058 43.09 -17.44 12.43
N ASP A 1059 44.29 -16.95 12.75
CA ASP A 1059 44.74 -16.68 14.12
C ASP A 1059 43.84 -15.67 14.85
N GLU A 1060 43.28 -14.71 14.11
CA GLU A 1060 42.31 -13.71 14.59
C GLU A 1060 40.99 -14.33 15.12
N LEU A 1061 40.64 -15.54 14.66
CA LEU A 1061 39.36 -16.20 14.91
C LEU A 1061 39.49 -17.53 15.68
N VAL A 1062 40.56 -18.30 15.48
CA VAL A 1062 40.59 -19.73 15.87
C VAL A 1062 40.53 -19.94 17.38
N ASP A 1063 41.27 -19.15 18.17
CA ASP A 1063 41.23 -19.20 19.65
C ASP A 1063 39.91 -18.64 20.20
N ARG A 1064 39.28 -17.72 19.47
CA ARG A 1064 37.94 -17.22 19.82
C ARG A 1064 36.88 -18.28 19.57
N LEU A 1065 37.02 -19.04 18.48
CA LEU A 1065 36.13 -20.12 18.08
C LEU A 1065 36.23 -21.30 19.06
N SER A 1066 37.44 -21.67 19.50
CA SER A 1066 37.64 -22.70 20.52
C SER A 1066 37.01 -22.31 21.86
N SER A 1067 37.30 -21.12 22.41
CA SER A 1067 36.64 -20.63 23.64
C SER A 1067 35.11 -20.61 23.52
N MET A 1068 34.56 -20.15 22.39
CA MET A 1068 33.12 -20.10 22.17
C MET A 1068 32.47 -21.50 22.13
N LEU A 1069 33.10 -22.44 21.43
CA LEU A 1069 32.62 -23.83 21.36
C LEU A 1069 32.74 -24.53 22.72
N ASN A 1070 33.86 -24.36 23.43
CA ASN A 1070 34.11 -24.95 24.74
C ASN A 1070 33.13 -24.43 25.80
N PHE A 1071 32.90 -23.11 25.84
CA PHE A 1071 31.92 -22.48 26.73
C PHE A 1071 30.51 -23.04 26.51
N ASN A 1072 30.07 -23.13 25.25
CA ASN A 1072 28.75 -23.69 24.91
C ASN A 1072 28.65 -25.19 25.21
N LEU A 1073 29.71 -25.97 24.98
CA LEU A 1073 29.75 -27.38 25.36
C LEU A 1073 29.66 -27.55 26.89
N HIS A 1074 30.33 -26.69 27.65
CA HIS A 1074 30.24 -26.66 29.11
C HIS A 1074 28.82 -26.37 29.61
N GLN A 1075 28.10 -25.41 29.00
CA GLN A 1075 26.70 -25.16 29.35
C GLN A 1075 25.78 -26.38 29.07
N LEU A 1076 25.99 -27.07 27.94
CA LEU A 1076 25.13 -28.18 27.51
C LEU A 1076 25.45 -29.52 28.19
N CYS A 1077 26.71 -29.78 28.55
CA CYS A 1077 27.15 -31.07 29.10
C CYS A 1077 27.61 -31.02 30.56
N GLY A 1078 28.01 -29.86 31.08
CA GLY A 1078 28.54 -29.68 32.43
C GLY A 1078 27.50 -29.88 33.55
N PRO A 1079 27.90 -29.73 34.83
CA PRO A 1079 27.08 -30.13 35.98
C PRO A 1079 25.72 -29.42 36.08
N LYS A 1080 25.62 -28.19 35.55
CA LYS A 1080 24.39 -27.39 35.52
C LYS A 1080 23.43 -27.74 34.38
N CYS A 1081 23.76 -28.69 33.49
CA CYS A 1081 22.90 -29.05 32.35
C CYS A 1081 21.50 -29.55 32.76
N ASN A 1082 21.33 -29.99 34.02
CA ASN A 1082 20.04 -30.40 34.57
C ASN A 1082 19.07 -29.22 34.73
N ASP A 1083 19.58 -28.00 34.96
CA ASP A 1083 18.80 -26.77 35.12
C ASP A 1083 18.10 -26.36 33.81
N LEU A 1084 18.49 -26.93 32.67
CA LEU A 1084 17.91 -26.68 31.34
C LEU A 1084 16.66 -27.56 31.07
N LYS A 1085 16.21 -28.36 32.05
CA LYS A 1085 15.14 -29.36 31.90
C LYS A 1085 13.75 -28.76 32.10
N VAL A 1086 13.33 -27.88 31.19
CA VAL A 1086 12.00 -27.26 31.19
C VAL A 1086 10.87 -28.26 30.88
N ARG A 1087 9.66 -28.01 31.42
CA ARG A 1087 8.43 -28.71 31.03
C ARG A 1087 8.03 -28.35 29.61
N ASN A 1088 7.54 -29.35 28.86
CA ASN A 1088 7.10 -29.23 27.46
C ASN A 1088 8.13 -28.50 26.55
N PRO A 1089 9.37 -29.02 26.39
CA PRO A 1089 10.45 -28.33 25.67
C PRO A 1089 10.10 -27.92 24.23
N ALA A 1090 9.25 -28.69 23.55
CA ALA A 1090 8.73 -28.36 22.22
C ALA A 1090 7.96 -27.02 22.15
N LYS A 1091 7.43 -26.50 23.27
CA LYS A 1091 6.79 -25.17 23.35
C LYS A 1091 7.73 -24.03 22.96
N TYR A 1092 9.02 -24.18 23.26
CA TYR A 1092 10.06 -23.17 23.03
C TYR A 1092 10.94 -23.49 21.81
N GLY A 1093 10.76 -24.66 21.18
CA GLY A 1093 11.65 -25.17 20.14
C GLY A 1093 12.94 -25.81 20.69
N TRP A 1094 12.96 -26.23 21.96
CA TRP A 1094 14.17 -26.73 22.61
C TRP A 1094 14.50 -28.17 22.18
N GLU A 1095 15.46 -28.32 21.27
CA GLU A 1095 15.95 -29.59 20.71
C GLU A 1095 17.39 -29.93 21.17
N PRO A 1096 17.66 -30.14 22.48
CA PRO A 1096 19.03 -30.21 23.01
C PRO A 1096 19.90 -31.32 22.41
N ARG A 1097 19.31 -32.44 21.96
CA ARG A 1097 20.04 -33.51 21.27
C ARG A 1097 20.55 -33.08 19.89
N ARG A 1098 19.78 -32.25 19.19
CA ARG A 1098 20.14 -31.73 17.87
C ARG A 1098 21.22 -30.66 17.98
N LEU A 1099 21.01 -29.70 18.88
CA LEU A 1099 21.99 -28.64 19.16
C LEU A 1099 23.35 -29.21 19.60
N LEU A 1100 23.36 -30.15 20.56
CA LEU A 1100 24.58 -30.83 20.99
C LEU A 1100 25.22 -31.63 19.84
N GLY A 1101 24.42 -32.29 19.00
CA GLY A 1101 24.90 -33.00 17.82
C GLY A 1101 25.54 -32.10 16.77
N GLN A 1102 24.99 -30.90 16.52
CA GLN A 1102 25.55 -29.93 15.57
C GLN A 1102 26.83 -29.28 16.12
N ILE A 1103 26.88 -28.95 17.41
CA ILE A 1103 28.09 -28.43 18.06
C ILE A 1103 29.20 -29.49 18.04
N PHE A 1104 28.88 -30.75 18.36
CA PHE A 1104 29.84 -31.86 18.30
C PHE A 1104 30.39 -32.10 16.89
N ASP A 1105 29.53 -32.03 15.86
CA ASP A 1105 29.96 -32.14 14.46
C ASP A 1105 30.94 -31.02 14.08
N ILE A 1106 30.74 -29.78 14.55
CA ILE A 1106 31.66 -28.66 14.27
C ILE A 1106 33.08 -28.97 14.80
N TYR A 1107 33.24 -29.62 15.96
CA TYR A 1107 34.56 -30.07 16.41
C TYR A 1107 35.20 -31.09 15.45
N LEU A 1108 34.39 -32.01 14.87
CA LEU A 1108 34.86 -33.02 13.91
C LEU A 1108 35.11 -32.44 12.51
N HIS A 1109 34.34 -31.43 12.10
CA HIS A 1109 34.56 -30.69 10.86
C HIS A 1109 35.92 -30.00 10.90
N LEU A 1110 36.30 -29.46 12.06
CA LEU A 1110 37.51 -28.67 12.28
C LEU A 1110 38.71 -29.48 12.83
N ASP A 1111 38.63 -30.81 12.92
CA ASP A 1111 39.73 -31.69 13.38
C ASP A 1111 41.01 -31.52 12.54
N CYS A 1112 41.94 -30.76 13.10
CA CYS A 1112 43.29 -30.57 12.61
C CYS A 1112 44.20 -30.15 13.77
N ASP A 1113 45.50 -30.28 13.60
CA ASP A 1113 46.44 -30.06 14.72
C ASP A 1113 46.50 -28.59 15.17
N ARG A 1114 46.18 -27.63 14.28
CA ARG A 1114 46.01 -26.20 14.62
C ARG A 1114 44.78 -25.96 15.50
N PHE A 1115 43.66 -26.63 15.22
CA PHE A 1115 42.49 -26.55 16.08
C PHE A 1115 42.73 -27.23 17.43
N ALA A 1116 43.50 -28.33 17.46
CA ALA A 1116 43.93 -28.95 18.72
C ALA A 1116 44.80 -28.00 19.59
N GLN A 1117 45.63 -27.15 18.96
CA GLN A 1117 46.38 -26.09 19.64
C GLN A 1117 45.45 -24.99 20.19
N ALA A 1118 44.51 -24.50 19.38
CA ALA A 1118 43.53 -23.48 19.81
C ALA A 1118 42.57 -23.99 20.91
N LEU A 1119 42.24 -25.29 20.91
CA LEU A 1119 41.50 -25.94 22.00
C LEU A 1119 42.32 -26.00 23.29
N ALA A 1120 43.62 -26.26 23.20
CA ALA A 1120 44.54 -26.26 24.33
C ALA A 1120 44.76 -24.86 24.92
N ALA A 1121 44.74 -23.81 24.10
CA ALA A 1121 44.95 -22.42 24.53
C ALA A 1121 43.78 -21.84 25.38
N ASP A 1122 42.60 -22.47 25.38
CA ASP A 1122 41.43 -22.01 26.14
C ASP A 1122 41.46 -22.50 27.61
N GLU A 1123 42.46 -22.08 28.39
CA GLU A 1123 42.65 -22.49 29.79
C GLU A 1123 41.38 -22.39 30.67
N ARG A 1124 40.52 -21.40 30.37
CA ARG A 1124 39.34 -21.07 31.17
C ARG A 1124 38.23 -22.11 31.04
N SER A 1125 38.15 -22.84 29.93
CA SER A 1125 37.04 -23.74 29.62
C SER A 1125 37.48 -25.12 29.13
N PHE A 1126 38.74 -25.30 28.71
CA PHE A 1126 39.26 -26.61 28.30
C PHE A 1126 39.46 -27.54 29.50
N GLN A 1127 38.55 -28.50 29.67
CA GLN A 1127 38.59 -29.48 30.76
C GLN A 1127 38.35 -30.89 30.22
N LYS A 1128 39.39 -31.72 30.08
CA LYS A 1128 39.29 -33.05 29.43
C LYS A 1128 38.09 -33.89 29.87
N HIS A 1129 37.82 -33.95 31.18
CA HIS A 1129 36.69 -34.72 31.73
C HIS A 1129 35.31 -34.28 31.21
N LEU A 1130 35.12 -32.99 30.90
CA LEU A 1130 33.88 -32.47 30.33
C LEU A 1130 33.66 -33.00 28.91
N PHE A 1131 34.73 -33.08 28.12
CA PHE A 1131 34.69 -33.63 26.77
C PHE A 1131 34.47 -35.15 26.78
N ASP A 1132 35.09 -35.87 27.73
CA ASP A 1132 34.81 -37.30 27.95
C ASP A 1132 33.34 -37.52 28.34
N ASP A 1133 32.79 -36.70 29.25
CA ASP A 1133 31.36 -36.74 29.62
C ASP A 1133 30.43 -36.36 28.44
N ALA A 1134 30.85 -35.45 27.57
CA ALA A 1134 30.10 -35.12 26.35
C ALA A 1134 30.10 -36.28 25.34
N ALA A 1135 31.27 -36.90 25.10
CA ALA A 1135 31.41 -38.08 24.25
C ALA A 1135 30.56 -39.25 24.77
N ASN A 1136 30.69 -39.58 26.06
CA ASN A 1136 29.91 -40.62 26.75
C ASN A 1136 28.40 -40.32 26.72
N ARG A 1137 28.00 -39.04 26.79
CA ARG A 1137 26.60 -38.61 26.66
C ARG A 1137 26.06 -38.79 25.24
N ILE A 1138 26.85 -38.48 24.22
CA ILE A 1138 26.49 -38.63 22.80
C ILE A 1138 26.38 -40.10 22.40
N GLU A 1139 27.31 -40.94 22.85
CA GLU A 1139 27.31 -42.39 22.68
C GLU A 1139 26.08 -43.03 23.35
N ARG A 1140 25.87 -42.76 24.64
CA ARG A 1140 24.73 -43.27 25.43
C ARG A 1140 23.36 -42.82 24.90
N LEU A 1141 23.27 -41.65 24.29
CA LEU A 1141 22.04 -41.14 23.66
C LEU A 1141 21.93 -41.51 22.17
N SER A 1142 22.95 -42.18 21.62
CA SER A 1142 23.07 -42.61 20.21
C SER A 1142 22.81 -41.46 19.22
N ILE A 1143 23.41 -40.30 19.50
CA ILE A 1143 23.27 -39.09 18.65
C ILE A 1143 24.21 -39.17 17.43
N ARG A 1144 25.36 -39.85 17.57
CA ARG A 1144 26.36 -40.13 16.53
C ARG A 1144 26.87 -41.56 16.66
N SER A 1145 27.59 -42.04 15.64
CA SER A 1145 28.21 -43.37 15.63
C SER A 1145 29.45 -43.43 16.54
N ALA A 1146 29.81 -44.64 16.97
CA ALA A 1146 31.01 -44.87 17.78
C ALA A 1146 32.31 -44.43 17.06
N ILE A 1147 32.34 -44.41 15.72
CA ILE A 1147 33.50 -43.96 14.94
C ILE A 1147 33.70 -42.44 15.08
N GLU A 1148 32.60 -41.67 15.06
CA GLU A 1148 32.62 -40.22 15.26
C GLU A 1148 32.96 -39.85 16.71
N VAL A 1149 32.44 -40.62 17.68
CA VAL A 1149 32.80 -40.49 19.11
C VAL A 1149 34.29 -40.75 19.34
N GLU A 1150 34.87 -41.76 18.69
CA GLU A 1150 36.29 -42.07 18.87
C GLU A 1150 37.23 -41.07 18.17
N LYS A 1151 36.83 -40.51 17.01
CA LYS A 1151 37.53 -39.36 16.40
C LYS A 1151 37.58 -38.17 17.36
N PHE A 1152 36.45 -37.86 18.01
CA PHE A 1152 36.37 -36.76 18.98
C PHE A 1152 37.29 -37.03 20.19
N ARG A 1153 37.27 -38.25 20.76
CA ARG A 1153 38.22 -38.63 21.83
C ARG A 1153 39.68 -38.51 21.39
N SER A 1154 40.00 -38.79 20.12
CA SER A 1154 41.34 -38.60 19.57
C SER A 1154 41.73 -37.12 19.50
N LEU A 1155 40.89 -36.25 18.92
CA LEU A 1155 41.11 -34.80 18.87
C LEU A 1155 41.32 -34.20 20.26
N ILE A 1156 40.46 -34.56 21.23
CA ILE A 1156 40.55 -34.07 22.61
C ILE A 1156 41.77 -34.63 23.33
N THR A 1157 42.24 -35.84 22.99
CA THR A 1157 43.50 -36.36 23.53
C THR A 1157 44.69 -35.58 22.98
N LYS A 1158 44.76 -35.33 21.66
CA LYS A 1158 45.79 -34.43 21.08
C LYS A 1158 45.81 -33.07 21.78
N ALA A 1159 44.65 -32.43 21.92
CA ALA A 1159 44.51 -31.12 22.56
C ALA A 1159 44.96 -31.15 24.03
N HIS A 1160 44.69 -32.22 24.76
CA HIS A 1160 45.16 -32.38 26.14
C HIS A 1160 46.68 -32.59 26.23
N ASP A 1161 47.25 -33.40 25.34
CA ASP A 1161 48.70 -33.63 25.31
C ASP A 1161 49.45 -32.33 24.94
N ILE A 1162 48.87 -31.50 24.06
CA ILE A 1162 49.33 -30.14 23.77
C ILE A 1162 49.15 -29.21 24.97
N TYR A 1163 48.01 -29.23 25.66
CA TYR A 1163 47.77 -28.42 26.86
C TYR A 1163 48.79 -28.69 27.97
N VAL A 1164 49.10 -29.97 28.23
CA VAL A 1164 50.12 -30.36 29.22
C VAL A 1164 51.52 -29.87 28.81
N ALA A 1165 51.84 -29.89 27.51
CA ALA A 1165 53.11 -29.35 27.00
C ALA A 1165 53.17 -27.81 27.01
N ASN A 1166 52.04 -27.14 26.75
CA ASN A 1166 51.93 -25.67 26.81
C ASN A 1166 52.09 -25.18 28.26
N GLN A 1167 51.36 -25.76 29.21
CA GLN A 1167 51.45 -25.44 30.63
C GLN A 1167 52.88 -25.56 31.17
N GLN A 1168 53.58 -26.65 30.81
CA GLN A 1168 55.01 -26.81 31.10
C GLN A 1168 55.87 -25.71 30.45
N SER A 1169 55.57 -25.31 29.21
CA SER A 1169 56.32 -24.26 28.51
C SER A 1169 56.01 -22.84 29.00
N GLU A 1170 54.85 -22.58 29.60
CA GLU A 1170 54.41 -21.24 30.03
C GLU A 1170 54.85 -20.91 31.46
N ASP A 1171 54.81 -21.88 32.38
CA ASP A 1171 55.49 -21.79 33.69
C ASP A 1171 56.99 -21.47 33.51
N GLU A 1172 57.60 -21.98 32.43
CA GLU A 1172 58.99 -21.73 32.05
C GLU A 1172 59.24 -20.41 31.28
N CYS A 1173 58.20 -19.60 31.00
CA CYS A 1173 58.30 -18.34 30.26
C CYS A 1173 57.72 -17.11 30.99
N ALA A 1174 57.20 -17.24 32.22
CA ALA A 1174 56.64 -16.13 33.00
C ALA A 1174 57.63 -14.97 33.23
N ASP A 1175 58.93 -15.24 33.32
CA ASP A 1175 60.02 -14.25 33.43
C ASP A 1175 60.33 -13.50 32.11
N ALA A 1176 59.35 -13.36 31.21
CA ALA A 1176 59.49 -12.58 29.98
C ALA A 1176 59.60 -11.07 30.29
N PRO A 1177 60.57 -10.34 29.71
CA PRO A 1177 60.63 -8.88 29.78
C PRO A 1177 59.33 -8.25 29.25
N ASP A 1178 58.80 -7.25 29.96
CA ASP A 1178 57.51 -6.62 29.61
C ASP A 1178 57.53 -5.95 28.22
N GLU A 1179 58.70 -5.55 27.71
CA GLU A 1179 58.88 -5.05 26.34
C GLU A 1179 58.58 -6.10 25.24
N PHE A 1180 58.46 -7.38 25.59
CA PHE A 1180 58.10 -8.47 24.69
C PHE A 1180 56.64 -8.92 24.82
N LYS A 1181 55.88 -8.36 25.77
CA LYS A 1181 54.48 -8.72 26.03
C LYS A 1181 53.51 -7.78 25.32
N ASP A 1182 52.34 -8.28 24.94
CA ASP A 1182 51.27 -7.46 24.38
C ASP A 1182 50.61 -6.60 25.48
N PRO A 1183 50.46 -5.28 25.29
CA PRO A 1183 49.97 -4.36 26.32
C PRO A 1183 48.47 -4.46 26.63
N LEU A 1184 47.71 -5.33 25.94
CA LEU A 1184 46.30 -5.62 26.23
C LEU A 1184 46.11 -7.01 26.85
N MET A 1185 46.93 -8.00 26.46
CA MET A 1185 46.78 -9.40 26.89
C MET A 1185 47.85 -9.89 27.88
N ASP A 1186 48.94 -9.16 28.10
CA ASP A 1186 50.11 -9.53 28.93
C ASP A 1186 50.82 -10.84 28.49
N THR A 1187 50.58 -11.28 27.25
CA THR A 1187 51.18 -12.49 26.65
C THR A 1187 52.35 -12.17 25.72
N LEU A 1188 53.30 -13.10 25.58
CA LEU A 1188 54.50 -12.92 24.75
C LEU A 1188 54.16 -12.78 23.26
N MET A 1189 54.39 -11.60 22.67
CA MET A 1189 54.09 -11.30 21.27
C MET A 1189 54.76 -12.28 20.30
N SER A 1190 54.12 -12.55 19.17
CA SER A 1190 54.57 -13.49 18.12
C SER A 1190 54.70 -12.84 16.73
N ASP A 1191 53.90 -11.82 16.42
CA ASP A 1191 54.12 -10.89 15.30
C ASP A 1191 53.89 -9.45 15.77
N PRO A 1192 54.87 -8.82 16.43
CA PRO A 1192 54.73 -7.46 16.93
C PRO A 1192 54.56 -6.43 15.80
N VAL A 1193 53.56 -5.56 15.93
CA VAL A 1193 53.23 -4.47 15.01
C VAL A 1193 53.15 -3.14 15.76
N VAL A 1194 53.60 -2.07 15.12
CA VAL A 1194 53.50 -0.70 15.62
C VAL A 1194 52.22 -0.06 15.10
N LEU A 1195 51.41 0.48 16.01
CA LEU A 1195 50.23 1.28 15.70
C LEU A 1195 50.65 2.73 15.39
N PRO A 1196 49.84 3.51 14.64
CA PRO A 1196 50.08 4.95 14.42
C PRO A 1196 50.20 5.80 15.71
N SER A 1197 49.72 5.27 16.84
CA SER A 1197 49.85 5.85 18.18
C SER A 1197 51.23 5.65 18.82
N GLY A 1198 52.10 4.84 18.22
CA GLY A 1198 53.42 4.46 18.75
C GLY A 1198 53.38 3.22 19.65
N THR A 1199 52.21 2.75 20.08
CA THR A 1199 52.06 1.50 20.84
C THR A 1199 52.42 0.30 19.97
N ILE A 1200 53.04 -0.72 20.58
CA ILE A 1200 53.35 -2.00 19.93
C ILE A 1200 52.39 -3.05 20.47
N MET A 1201 51.81 -3.87 19.60
CA MET A 1201 50.89 -4.98 19.94
C MET A 1201 51.20 -6.21 19.11
N ASP A 1202 50.68 -7.38 19.47
CA ASP A 1202 50.65 -8.52 18.53
C ASP A 1202 49.61 -8.29 17.42
N ARG A 1203 49.96 -8.64 16.17
CA ARG A 1203 49.04 -8.53 15.02
C ARG A 1203 47.69 -9.21 15.25
N ALA A 1204 47.67 -10.44 15.79
CA ALA A 1204 46.41 -11.17 15.97
C ALA A 1204 45.49 -10.47 16.96
N ILE A 1205 46.06 -9.85 18.00
CA ILE A 1205 45.33 -9.12 19.04
C ILE A 1205 44.74 -7.82 18.48
N ILE A 1206 45.55 -7.00 17.79
CA ILE A 1206 45.03 -5.74 17.22
C ILE A 1206 44.06 -5.97 16.06
N THR A 1207 44.31 -6.92 15.14
CA THR A 1207 43.35 -7.18 14.06
C THR A 1207 42.03 -7.75 14.60
N ARG A 1208 42.06 -8.59 15.64
CA ARG A 1208 40.85 -9.03 16.36
C ARG A 1208 40.04 -7.87 16.96
N HIS A 1209 40.69 -6.81 17.45
CA HIS A 1209 39.99 -5.57 17.84
C HIS A 1209 39.37 -4.88 16.61
N LEU A 1210 40.11 -4.76 15.50
CA LEU A 1210 39.65 -4.19 14.23
C LEU A 1210 38.54 -4.98 13.51
N LEU A 1211 38.32 -6.25 13.86
CA LEU A 1211 37.16 -7.04 13.45
C LEU A 1211 35.85 -6.62 14.17
N ASN A 1212 35.94 -5.84 15.25
CA ASN A 1212 34.80 -5.36 16.04
C ASN A 1212 34.69 -3.83 16.07
N SER A 1213 35.81 -3.08 15.99
CA SER A 1213 35.82 -1.62 15.90
C SER A 1213 37.07 -1.13 15.15
N ASN A 1214 36.90 -0.31 14.11
CA ASN A 1214 38.01 0.30 13.35
C ASN A 1214 38.69 1.45 14.15
N THR A 1215 39.16 1.17 15.36
CA THR A 1215 39.75 2.15 16.28
C THR A 1215 41.03 1.63 16.95
N ASP A 1216 41.87 2.53 17.43
CA ASP A 1216 42.96 2.22 18.36
C ASP A 1216 42.37 1.90 19.75
N PRO A 1217 42.73 0.78 20.41
CA PRO A 1217 42.11 0.36 21.67
C PRO A 1217 42.47 1.26 22.88
N PHE A 1218 43.55 2.05 22.80
CA PHE A 1218 44.03 2.90 23.89
C PHE A 1218 43.52 4.35 23.77
N ASN A 1219 43.47 4.91 22.56
CA ASN A 1219 43.10 6.31 22.33
C ASN A 1219 41.82 6.53 21.50
N ARG A 1220 41.21 5.47 20.97
CA ARG A 1220 39.96 5.46 20.19
C ARG A 1220 39.99 6.25 18.87
N GLN A 1221 41.15 6.68 18.38
CA GLN A 1221 41.29 7.25 17.03
C GLN A 1221 41.02 6.19 15.96
N HIS A 1222 40.57 6.61 14.78
CA HIS A 1222 40.27 5.69 13.67
C HIS A 1222 41.53 4.95 13.20
N LEU A 1223 41.44 3.62 13.12
CA LEU A 1223 42.55 2.74 12.77
C LEU A 1223 42.06 1.64 11.80
N THR A 1224 42.88 1.29 10.81
CA THR A 1224 42.66 0.14 9.93
C THR A 1224 43.90 -0.74 9.86
N GLU A 1225 43.69 -2.02 9.51
CA GLU A 1225 44.73 -3.05 9.43
C GLU A 1225 45.90 -2.63 8.51
N ASP A 1226 45.59 -1.93 7.42
CA ASP A 1226 46.56 -1.51 6.43
C ASP A 1226 47.45 -0.33 6.92
N MET A 1227 47.21 0.20 8.13
CA MET A 1227 48.05 1.18 8.83
C MET A 1227 49.05 0.55 9.83
N LEU A 1228 49.02 -0.77 10.02
CA LEU A 1228 49.86 -1.49 11.00
C LEU A 1228 51.25 -1.81 10.43
N VAL A 1229 52.31 -1.25 11.04
CA VAL A 1229 53.70 -1.43 10.58
C VAL A 1229 54.36 -2.62 11.28
N PRO A 1230 54.90 -3.64 10.58
CA PRO A 1230 55.58 -4.77 11.22
C PRO A 1230 56.86 -4.36 11.95
N ASN A 1231 57.02 -4.74 13.22
CA ASN A 1231 58.24 -4.49 14.00
C ASN A 1231 59.20 -5.68 13.91
N ILE A 1232 59.95 -5.73 12.80
CA ILE A 1232 60.88 -6.83 12.50
C ILE A 1232 61.99 -6.94 13.56
N GLU A 1233 62.54 -5.82 14.03
CA GLU A 1233 63.61 -5.80 15.03
C GLU A 1233 63.15 -6.40 16.37
N LEU A 1234 61.98 -6.03 16.86
CA LEU A 1234 61.44 -6.60 18.09
C LEU A 1234 61.11 -8.10 17.91
N LYS A 1235 60.61 -8.49 16.74
CA LYS A 1235 60.37 -9.90 16.43
C LYS A 1235 61.65 -10.74 16.46
N GLU A 1236 62.74 -10.24 15.87
CA GLU A 1236 64.04 -10.91 15.93
C GLU A 1236 64.59 -10.99 17.35
N ARG A 1237 64.41 -9.95 18.19
CA ARG A 1237 64.77 -9.96 19.62
C ARG A 1237 63.97 -11.01 20.40
N ILE A 1238 62.65 -11.09 20.18
CA ILE A 1238 61.78 -12.09 20.81
C ILE A 1238 62.16 -13.50 20.39
N ASP A 1239 62.39 -13.75 19.09
CA ASP A 1239 62.78 -15.08 18.59
C ASP A 1239 64.20 -15.47 19.02
N ALA A 1240 65.12 -14.51 19.21
CA ALA A 1240 66.42 -14.74 19.81
C ALA A 1240 66.30 -15.14 21.29
N TRP A 1241 65.49 -14.41 22.07
CA TRP A 1241 65.21 -14.73 23.48
C TRP A 1241 64.54 -16.10 23.62
N ARG A 1242 63.52 -16.41 22.82
CA ARG A 1242 62.86 -17.74 22.75
C ARG A 1242 63.86 -18.87 22.48
N LYS A 1243 64.85 -18.64 21.60
CA LYS A 1243 65.93 -19.61 21.32
C LYS A 1243 66.91 -19.74 22.50
N GLU A 1244 67.31 -18.63 23.11
CA GLU A 1244 68.22 -18.61 24.26
C GLU A 1244 67.64 -19.35 25.47
N GLN A 1245 66.37 -19.11 25.81
CA GLN A 1245 65.71 -19.79 26.93
C GLN A 1245 65.54 -21.30 26.66
N ARG A 1246 65.19 -21.70 25.43
CA ARG A 1246 65.18 -23.12 25.01
C ARG A 1246 66.57 -23.76 25.11
N TYR A 1247 67.63 -23.04 24.76
CA TYR A 1247 69.01 -23.53 24.84
C TYR A 1247 69.48 -23.70 26.30
N LYS A 1248 69.19 -22.74 27.19
CA LYS A 1248 69.44 -22.86 28.64
C LYS A 1248 68.73 -24.08 29.24
N ARG A 1249 67.46 -24.28 28.91
CA ARG A 1249 66.67 -25.46 29.34
C ARG A 1249 67.25 -26.78 28.82
N GLN A 1250 67.72 -26.84 27.57
CA GLN A 1250 68.40 -28.04 27.05
C GLN A 1250 69.72 -28.37 27.76
N GLN A 1251 70.40 -27.39 28.38
CA GLN A 1251 71.54 -27.68 29.25
C GLN A 1251 71.10 -28.16 30.64
N GLN A 1252 70.07 -27.54 31.24
CA GLN A 1252 69.55 -27.95 32.56
C GLN A 1252 68.91 -29.36 32.55
N GLY A 1253 68.08 -29.69 31.55
CA GLY A 1253 67.49 -31.03 31.43
C GLY A 1253 68.53 -32.15 31.24
N ASN A 1254 69.68 -31.85 30.65
CA ASN A 1254 70.80 -32.77 30.55
C ASN A 1254 71.62 -32.90 31.85
N LEU A 1255 71.47 -31.99 32.82
CA LEU A 1255 72.05 -32.14 34.15
C LEU A 1255 71.16 -33.05 35.02
N ASP A 1256 69.85 -32.78 35.08
CA ASP A 1256 68.87 -33.56 35.86
C ASP A 1256 68.78 -35.05 35.47
N LEU A 1257 69.09 -35.39 34.20
CA LEU A 1257 69.12 -36.78 33.73
C LEU A 1257 70.38 -37.54 34.19
N ASN A 1258 71.49 -36.85 34.43
CA ASN A 1258 72.71 -37.47 34.97
C ASN A 1258 72.60 -37.71 36.49
N ASP A 1259 71.99 -36.80 37.24
CA ASP A 1259 71.77 -36.96 38.69
C ASP A 1259 70.76 -38.10 39.03
N LYS A 1260 69.91 -38.51 38.08
CA LYS A 1260 68.99 -39.66 38.22
C LYS A 1260 69.59 -41.02 37.82
N THR A 1261 70.87 -41.07 37.44
CA THR A 1261 71.59 -42.32 37.10
C THR A 1261 72.85 -42.54 37.93
N SER A 1262 72.97 -41.83 39.07
CA SER A 1262 74.05 -41.95 40.06
C SER A 1262 73.61 -42.68 41.34
#